data_AF-A0A2U1WPS9-F1
#
_entry.id   AF-A0A2U1WPS9-F1
#
_cell.length_a   1.000
_cell.length_b   1.000
_cell.length_c   1.000
_cell.angle_alpha   90.00
_cell.angle_beta   90.00
_cell.angle_gamma   90.00
#
_symmetry.space_group_name_H-M   'P 1'
#
loop_
_entity.id
_entity.type
_entity.pdbx_description
1 polymer ?
#
loop_
_entity_poly.entity_id
_entity_poly.type
_entity_poly.pdbx_seq_one_letter_code
_entity_poly.pdbx_strand_id
1 'polypeptide(L)'
;MKFYVENIRYDGLLHLQGWLFDADKVITRLELRATTASGTDVRVANWGFVRNDVYEAHRSDASLKSCFRVYGLMVEPQAQIDLCLHYEGGSAVEVPLALFYVSEDEGGRRQPRIQPLSPFVSPHIDLVASGTTRRDLAVEIERLQAPPPAHSSQRRPQAEQEPVNVLVSVYKGLHFLDPFFESVFAAPGHPMEVTVVDNGNTDPEVVAFLEKAHQRYKPRMRLIRVEENEGYIRGICAAYEAAPHGRHVVVLNTDLVLPPGWLKRLIQPILDNDDIATVTPFTNAGTVCSFPIVGEDNLRFRDQPVEVIDRAFQGIAWPDGGVTLPSGVGFCMAHNKAVLERIGYYDADTYGFGYGEENDWCLKAHRLGYRNILLPNMYVWHKHGGVYMAEEKRQLIARNLKTIHSRFPEYHGMVMSYFAADPMAGLRTLVAARLVTGELKAPGRAIVVDTAHASAPALNRKVETCEQGGVCVWIGAASGPSVQVSVFVQEIATTFHTSSPAALIKLLKLLNITDVTVYDLPENTLVNAAIKLLAEQKAQARIALHLVLSDYTLLCPGRTLRNYRGDPCGLPAPEVCNACLRMLDNGDGVASDVTSIEEWRSRWAVYVAAADSIARVVTLAPELIETGLQRYFAKRKDDARQKSKV
;
A
#
# COMPACT_ATOMS: atom_id res chain seq x y z
N MET A 1 -19.19 -11.35 24.11
CA MET A 1 -18.52 -11.11 22.81
C MET A 1 -19.48 -10.65 21.72
N LYS A 2 -19.16 -9.57 21.01
CA LYS A 2 -19.80 -9.14 19.76
C LYS A 2 -18.73 -8.99 18.67
N PHE A 3 -19.05 -9.38 17.45
CA PHE A 3 -18.15 -9.20 16.33
C PHE A 3 -18.88 -9.13 15.00
N TYR A 4 -18.19 -8.59 14.00
CA TYR A 4 -18.66 -8.55 12.64
C TYR A 4 -17.46 -8.56 11.69
N VAL A 5 -17.52 -9.41 10.66
CA VAL A 5 -16.53 -9.44 9.60
C VAL A 5 -17.04 -8.62 8.44
N GLU A 6 -16.36 -7.52 8.17
CA GLU A 6 -16.78 -6.51 7.20
C GLU A 6 -16.26 -6.81 5.80
N ASN A 7 -15.01 -7.28 5.74
CA ASN A 7 -14.32 -7.49 4.49
C ASN A 7 -13.50 -8.76 4.56
N ILE A 8 -13.70 -9.63 3.58
CA ILE A 8 -12.83 -10.77 3.34
C ILE A 8 -12.32 -10.67 1.91
N ARG A 9 -11.00 -10.62 1.77
CA ARG A 9 -10.32 -10.51 0.49
C ARG A 9 -9.40 -11.70 0.29
N TYR A 10 -9.31 -12.19 -0.94
CA TYR A 10 -8.37 -13.24 -1.30
C TYR A 10 -7.57 -12.84 -2.54
N ASP A 11 -6.25 -12.79 -2.41
CA ASP A 11 -5.33 -12.47 -3.51
C ASP A 11 -4.21 -13.52 -3.64
N GLY A 12 -4.51 -14.76 -3.25
CA GLY A 12 -3.53 -15.84 -3.03
C GLY A 12 -3.27 -16.07 -1.55
N LEU A 13 -3.61 -15.10 -0.71
CA LEU A 13 -3.76 -15.25 0.73
C LEU A 13 -5.11 -14.67 1.15
N LEU A 14 -5.68 -15.22 2.21
CA LEU A 14 -6.88 -14.70 2.82
C LEU A 14 -6.53 -13.55 3.77
N HIS A 15 -7.20 -12.43 3.56
CA HIS A 15 -7.16 -11.26 4.43
C HIS A 15 -8.57 -11.03 4.97
N LEU A 16 -8.65 -10.76 6.26
CA LEU A 16 -9.92 -10.59 6.94
C LEU A 16 -9.86 -9.32 7.79
N GLN A 17 -10.88 -8.48 7.67
CA GLN A 17 -11.03 -7.27 8.44
C GLN A 17 -12.43 -7.22 9.03
N GLY A 18 -12.51 -6.76 10.27
CA GLY A 18 -13.76 -6.48 10.93
C GLY A 18 -13.55 -5.79 12.26
N TRP A 19 -14.54 -5.94 13.12
CA TRP A 19 -14.45 -5.51 14.51
C TRP A 19 -14.96 -6.60 15.43
N LEU A 20 -14.36 -6.67 16.62
CA LEU A 20 -14.67 -7.62 17.66
C LEU A 20 -14.33 -7.01 19.02
N PHE A 21 -15.21 -7.21 19.99
CA PHE A 21 -14.94 -6.91 21.39
C PHE A 21 -15.74 -7.82 22.32
N ASP A 22 -15.23 -8.00 23.53
CA ASP A 22 -16.01 -8.52 24.65
C ASP A 22 -16.17 -7.42 25.70
N ALA A 23 -17.40 -7.20 26.16
CA ALA A 23 -17.69 -6.17 27.15
C ALA A 23 -17.26 -6.60 28.57
N ASP A 24 -17.20 -7.91 28.81
CA ASP A 24 -17.01 -8.47 30.15
C ASP A 24 -15.61 -9.08 30.35
N LYS A 25 -14.85 -9.28 29.26
CA LYS A 25 -13.54 -9.95 29.29
C LYS A 25 -12.51 -9.20 28.46
N VAL A 26 -11.28 -9.14 28.97
CA VAL A 26 -10.14 -8.58 28.22
C VAL A 26 -9.57 -9.66 27.31
N ILE A 27 -9.60 -9.39 26.01
CA ILE A 27 -8.92 -10.22 25.00
C ILE A 27 -7.44 -9.86 25.03
N THR A 28 -6.56 -10.85 25.06
CA THR A 28 -5.10 -10.66 25.08
C THR A 28 -4.45 -11.03 23.77
N ARG A 29 -5.07 -11.93 23.00
CA ARG A 29 -4.59 -12.37 21.70
C ARG A 29 -5.77 -12.82 20.84
N LEU A 30 -5.73 -12.47 19.57
CA LEU A 30 -6.70 -12.88 18.57
C LEU A 30 -5.94 -13.59 17.45
N GLU A 31 -6.47 -14.69 16.94
CA GLU A 31 -5.87 -15.46 15.87
C GLU A 31 -6.92 -15.89 14.85
N LEU A 32 -6.50 -16.05 13.60
CA LEU A 32 -7.28 -16.71 12.56
C LEU A 32 -6.61 -18.03 12.23
N ARG A 33 -7.39 -19.08 12.17
CA ARG A 33 -6.95 -20.44 11.91
C ARG A 33 -7.59 -20.93 10.62
N ALA A 34 -6.79 -21.45 9.70
CA ALA A 34 -7.26 -22.19 8.54
C ALA A 34 -6.91 -23.67 8.73
N THR A 35 -7.91 -24.55 8.79
CA THR A 35 -7.74 -25.99 8.97
C THR A 35 -8.13 -26.72 7.69
N THR A 36 -7.25 -27.61 7.23
CA THR A 36 -7.41 -28.40 6.00
C THR A 36 -7.04 -29.86 6.27
N ALA A 37 -7.19 -30.74 5.27
CA ALA A 37 -6.72 -32.12 5.37
C ALA A 37 -5.18 -32.24 5.44
N SER A 38 -4.44 -31.26 4.91
CA SER A 38 -2.98 -31.25 4.86
C SER A 38 -2.34 -30.61 6.12
N GLY A 39 -3.11 -29.84 6.90
CA GLY A 39 -2.66 -29.22 8.13
C GLY A 39 -3.45 -27.97 8.53
N THR A 40 -2.91 -27.25 9.53
CA THR A 40 -3.52 -26.04 10.09
C THR A 40 -2.54 -24.87 10.01
N ASP A 41 -2.95 -23.76 9.43
CA ASP A 41 -2.23 -22.48 9.46
C ASP A 41 -2.88 -21.52 10.47
N VAL A 42 -2.08 -20.85 11.30
CA VAL A 42 -2.58 -19.91 12.33
C VAL A 42 -1.88 -18.57 12.17
N ARG A 43 -2.65 -17.47 12.21
CA ARG A 43 -2.15 -16.10 12.14
C ARG A 43 -2.68 -15.26 13.28
N VAL A 44 -1.80 -14.60 14.01
CA VAL A 44 -2.20 -13.62 15.01
C VAL A 44 -2.80 -12.41 14.29
N ALA A 45 -3.98 -11.99 14.70
CA ALA A 45 -4.62 -10.79 14.22
C ALA A 45 -3.98 -9.56 14.87
N ASN A 46 -3.83 -8.50 14.09
CA ASN A 46 -3.64 -7.17 14.66
C ASN A 46 -5.00 -6.70 15.16
N TRP A 47 -5.09 -6.34 16.43
CA TRP A 47 -6.35 -6.00 17.09
C TRP A 47 -6.15 -4.83 18.04
N GLY A 48 -7.23 -4.10 18.32
CA GLY A 48 -7.23 -2.97 19.24
C GLY A 48 -7.28 -1.60 18.56
N PHE A 49 -7.52 -1.55 17.25
CA PHE A 49 -7.63 -0.30 16.51
C PHE A 49 -8.96 0.40 16.78
N VAL A 50 -8.93 1.73 16.70
CA VAL A 50 -10.07 2.58 17.07
C VAL A 50 -11.19 2.50 16.03
N ARG A 51 -12.42 2.25 16.48
CA ARG A 51 -13.65 2.27 15.67
C ARG A 51 -14.74 3.08 16.36
N ASN A 52 -14.85 4.34 15.93
CA ASN A 52 -15.82 5.28 16.49
C ASN A 52 -17.26 4.88 16.17
N ASP A 53 -17.52 4.36 14.98
CA ASP A 53 -18.84 3.89 14.55
C ASP A 53 -19.33 2.67 15.35
N VAL A 54 -18.44 1.72 15.65
CA VAL A 54 -18.75 0.55 16.48
C VAL A 54 -19.01 0.97 17.93
N TYR A 55 -18.22 1.93 18.44
CA TYR A 55 -18.46 2.55 19.72
C TYR A 55 -19.81 3.28 19.79
N GLU A 56 -20.20 3.98 18.73
CA GLU A 56 -21.49 4.68 18.69
C GLU A 56 -22.68 3.71 18.79
N ALA A 57 -22.57 2.56 18.12
CA ALA A 57 -23.60 1.52 18.11
C ALA A 57 -23.70 0.74 19.43
N HIS A 58 -22.61 0.66 20.21
CA HIS A 58 -22.53 -0.25 21.36
C HIS A 58 -22.18 0.39 22.70
N ARG A 59 -21.65 1.62 22.69
CA ARG A 59 -21.40 2.49 23.85
C ARG A 59 -20.61 1.81 24.98
N SER A 60 -19.58 1.04 24.64
CA SER A 60 -18.68 0.41 25.61
C SER A 60 -17.20 0.72 25.32
N ASP A 61 -16.37 0.87 26.34
CA ASP A 61 -14.94 1.18 26.12
C ASP A 61 -14.22 0.10 25.30
N ALA A 62 -14.61 -1.17 25.50
CA ALA A 62 -14.12 -2.30 24.70
C ALA A 62 -14.50 -2.18 23.21
N SER A 63 -15.65 -1.58 22.88
CA SER A 63 -16.08 -1.37 21.50
C SER A 63 -15.29 -0.28 20.77
N LEU A 64 -14.64 0.64 21.50
CA LEU A 64 -13.81 1.67 20.90
C LEU A 64 -12.56 1.08 20.25
N LYS A 65 -11.90 0.12 20.89
CA LYS A 65 -10.71 -0.57 20.39
C LYS A 65 -11.05 -1.95 19.84
N SER A 66 -12.05 -2.00 18.96
CA SER A 66 -12.63 -3.26 18.50
C SER A 66 -12.13 -3.71 17.13
N CYS A 67 -11.54 -2.85 16.30
CA CYS A 67 -11.12 -3.30 14.97
C CYS A 67 -10.00 -4.32 15.05
N PHE A 68 -10.15 -5.36 14.23
CA PHE A 68 -9.12 -6.35 14.01
C PHE A 68 -8.90 -6.57 12.51
N ARG A 69 -7.68 -6.99 12.20
CA ARG A 69 -7.25 -7.36 10.87
C ARG A 69 -6.34 -8.57 10.93
N VAL A 70 -6.55 -9.49 10.01
CA VAL A 70 -5.69 -10.63 9.79
C VAL A 70 -5.24 -10.57 8.35
N TYR A 71 -3.93 -10.58 8.16
CA TYR A 71 -3.32 -10.56 6.84
C TYR A 71 -2.61 -11.86 6.56
N GLY A 72 -2.71 -12.31 5.31
CA GLY A 72 -1.82 -13.34 4.81
C GLY A 72 -2.10 -14.75 5.35
N LEU A 73 -3.35 -15.09 5.68
CA LEU A 73 -3.71 -16.45 6.06
C LEU A 73 -3.67 -17.35 4.83
N MET A 74 -2.97 -18.48 4.94
CA MET A 74 -2.97 -19.48 3.89
C MET A 74 -4.23 -20.33 3.97
N VAL A 75 -4.92 -20.46 2.85
CA VAL A 75 -6.12 -21.31 2.75
C VAL A 75 -5.99 -22.16 1.50
N GLU A 76 -5.97 -23.47 1.70
CA GLU A 76 -6.12 -24.44 0.61
C GLU A 76 -7.61 -24.59 0.28
N PRO A 77 -7.96 -25.09 -0.92
CA PRO A 77 -9.34 -25.43 -1.23
C PRO A 77 -9.91 -26.38 -0.16
N GLN A 78 -11.13 -26.12 0.28
CA GLN A 78 -11.83 -26.85 1.36
C GLN A 78 -11.28 -26.59 2.78
N ALA A 79 -10.67 -25.42 3.02
CA ALA A 79 -10.26 -25.02 4.37
C ALA A 79 -11.44 -24.52 5.22
N GLN A 80 -11.50 -24.93 6.48
CA GLN A 80 -12.33 -24.26 7.49
C GLN A 80 -11.55 -23.11 8.13
N ILE A 81 -12.17 -21.93 8.20
CA ILE A 81 -11.60 -20.72 8.79
C ILE A 81 -12.27 -20.46 10.14
N ASP A 82 -11.48 -20.42 11.21
CA ASP A 82 -11.91 -20.17 12.58
C ASP A 82 -11.21 -18.94 13.16
N LEU A 83 -11.90 -18.19 14.01
CA LEU A 83 -11.34 -17.11 14.81
C LEU A 83 -11.10 -17.60 16.24
N CYS A 84 -9.85 -17.58 16.70
CA CYS A 84 -9.46 -18.01 18.04
C CYS A 84 -9.17 -16.79 18.92
N LEU A 85 -9.93 -16.63 20.00
CA LEU A 85 -9.76 -15.56 20.98
C LEU A 85 -9.15 -16.11 22.26
N HIS A 86 -8.11 -15.45 22.75
CA HIS A 86 -7.49 -15.74 24.03
C HIS A 86 -7.78 -14.60 24.99
N TYR A 87 -8.21 -14.93 26.21
CA TYR A 87 -8.58 -13.96 27.22
C TYR A 87 -7.56 -13.91 28.36
N GLU A 88 -7.54 -12.78 29.05
CA GLU A 88 -6.85 -12.65 30.34
C GLU A 88 -7.43 -13.68 31.33
N GLY A 89 -6.55 -14.45 31.99
CA GLY A 89 -6.94 -15.62 32.80
C GLY A 89 -6.86 -16.97 32.09
N GLY A 90 -6.41 -17.01 30.82
CA GLY A 90 -5.98 -18.23 30.14
C GLY A 90 -7.09 -19.04 29.45
N SER A 91 -8.34 -18.57 29.46
CA SER A 91 -9.42 -19.19 28.68
C SER A 91 -9.33 -18.79 27.20
N ALA A 92 -9.66 -19.70 26.29
CA ALA A 92 -9.74 -19.44 24.85
C ALA A 92 -11.10 -19.85 24.27
N VAL A 93 -11.55 -19.15 23.22
CA VAL A 93 -12.79 -19.42 22.49
C VAL A 93 -12.48 -19.50 21.00
N GLU A 94 -12.97 -20.56 20.34
CA GLU A 94 -12.87 -20.70 18.89
C GLU A 94 -14.25 -20.49 18.26
N VAL A 95 -14.29 -19.67 17.21
CA VAL A 95 -15.50 -19.28 16.50
C VAL A 95 -15.37 -19.68 15.04
N PRO A 96 -16.15 -20.67 14.55
CA PRO A 96 -16.15 -21.02 13.13
C PRO A 96 -16.70 -19.86 12.31
N LEU A 97 -15.91 -19.33 11.38
CA LEU A 97 -16.30 -18.19 10.55
C LEU A 97 -16.86 -18.63 9.21
N ALA A 98 -16.12 -19.43 8.46
CA ALA A 98 -16.47 -19.78 7.09
C ALA A 98 -15.72 -21.00 6.54
N LEU A 99 -16.25 -21.58 5.46
CA LEU A 99 -15.54 -22.54 4.61
C LEU A 99 -15.00 -21.84 3.37
N PHE A 100 -13.72 -22.01 3.11
CA PHE A 100 -13.08 -21.57 1.87
C PHE A 100 -13.04 -22.72 0.87
N TYR A 101 -13.49 -22.47 -0.36
CA TYR A 101 -13.45 -23.45 -1.45
C TYR A 101 -13.20 -22.78 -2.79
N VAL A 102 -12.90 -23.56 -3.81
CA VAL A 102 -12.68 -23.06 -5.18
C VAL A 102 -13.73 -23.70 -6.08
N SER A 103 -14.54 -22.87 -6.74
CA SER A 103 -15.54 -23.30 -7.73
C SER A 103 -15.07 -22.97 -9.13
N GLU A 104 -15.44 -23.77 -10.13
CA GLU A 104 -15.23 -23.42 -11.54
C GLU A 104 -16.48 -22.74 -12.10
N ASP A 105 -16.29 -21.62 -12.81
CA ASP A 105 -17.36 -20.98 -13.56
C ASP A 105 -17.63 -21.69 -14.91
N GLU A 106 -18.70 -21.30 -15.60
CA GLU A 106 -19.11 -21.89 -16.90
C GLU A 106 -18.01 -21.77 -17.99
N GLY A 107 -17.03 -20.89 -17.80
CA GLY A 107 -15.86 -20.72 -18.67
C GLY A 107 -14.61 -21.49 -18.22
N GLY A 108 -14.72 -22.36 -17.21
CA GLY A 108 -13.62 -23.15 -16.66
C GLY A 108 -12.64 -22.35 -15.80
N ARG A 109 -12.98 -21.13 -15.39
CA ARG A 109 -12.12 -20.34 -14.50
C ARG A 109 -12.40 -20.70 -13.06
N ARG A 110 -11.33 -21.05 -12.34
CA ARG A 110 -11.36 -21.31 -10.91
C ARG A 110 -11.51 -20.00 -10.15
N GLN A 111 -12.60 -19.87 -9.40
CA GLN A 111 -12.89 -18.71 -8.55
C GLN A 111 -12.90 -19.13 -7.08
N PRO A 112 -12.16 -18.42 -6.21
CA PRO A 112 -12.20 -18.67 -4.79
C PRO A 112 -13.55 -18.19 -4.23
N ARG A 113 -14.13 -18.98 -3.33
CA ARG A 113 -15.42 -18.73 -2.71
C ARG A 113 -15.32 -18.94 -1.20
N ILE A 114 -16.19 -18.23 -0.48
CA ILE A 114 -16.36 -18.38 0.96
C ILE A 114 -17.83 -18.68 1.21
N GLN A 115 -18.08 -19.75 1.98
CA GLN A 115 -19.37 -20.05 2.54
C GLN A 115 -19.36 -19.67 4.02
N PRO A 116 -20.08 -18.61 4.41
CA PRO A 116 -20.23 -18.25 5.82
C PRO A 116 -20.76 -19.43 6.65
N LEU A 117 -20.07 -19.74 7.74
CA LEU A 117 -20.55 -20.65 8.80
C LEU A 117 -21.15 -19.88 9.99
N SER A 118 -20.92 -18.56 10.03
CA SER A 118 -21.37 -17.66 11.07
C SER A 118 -22.30 -16.58 10.51
N PRO A 119 -23.41 -16.23 11.21
CA PRO A 119 -24.30 -15.15 10.78
C PRO A 119 -23.65 -13.76 10.89
N PHE A 120 -22.49 -13.67 11.55
CA PHE A 120 -21.69 -12.45 11.71
C PHE A 120 -20.72 -12.20 10.54
N VAL A 121 -20.78 -13.05 9.51
CA VAL A 121 -20.09 -12.91 8.24
C VAL A 121 -21.17 -12.60 7.20
N SER A 122 -21.06 -11.47 6.50
CA SER A 122 -22.10 -11.04 5.55
C SER A 122 -22.33 -12.10 4.45
N PRO A 123 -23.59 -12.49 4.16
CA PRO A 123 -23.91 -13.50 3.14
C PRO A 123 -23.64 -13.00 1.71
N HIS A 124 -23.37 -11.70 1.53
CA HIS A 124 -23.01 -11.07 0.25
C HIS A 124 -21.51 -10.79 0.10
N ILE A 125 -20.66 -11.43 0.91
CA ILE A 125 -19.23 -11.43 0.67
C ILE A 125 -19.00 -12.38 -0.51
N ASP A 126 -19.20 -11.87 -1.72
CA ASP A 126 -18.31 -12.31 -2.79
C ASP A 126 -16.92 -12.00 -2.27
N LEU A 127 -16.05 -13.02 -2.22
CA LEU A 127 -14.63 -12.76 -2.21
C LEU A 127 -14.43 -11.80 -3.37
N VAL A 128 -14.20 -10.52 -3.06
CA VAL A 128 -13.89 -9.56 -4.08
C VAL A 128 -12.58 -10.11 -4.62
N ALA A 129 -12.65 -10.84 -5.73
CA ALA A 129 -11.54 -11.08 -6.61
C ALA A 129 -11.18 -9.67 -7.04
N SER A 130 -10.36 -9.01 -6.22
CA SER A 130 -10.04 -7.57 -6.22
C SER A 130 -10.54 -6.94 -7.50
N GLY A 131 -11.72 -6.31 -7.44
CA GLY A 131 -12.59 -6.10 -8.59
C GLY A 131 -11.80 -5.79 -9.85
N THR A 132 -11.82 -6.71 -10.81
CA THR A 132 -11.76 -6.49 -12.28
C THR A 132 -10.66 -5.59 -12.88
N THR A 133 -9.78 -5.01 -12.07
CA THR A 133 -8.65 -4.18 -12.48
C THR A 133 -7.38 -4.87 -12.03
N ARG A 134 -6.89 -5.69 -12.94
CA ARG A 134 -5.55 -6.25 -12.89
C ARG A 134 -4.57 -5.08 -12.82
N ARG A 135 -4.06 -4.75 -11.63
CA ARG A 135 -3.06 -3.68 -11.45
C ARG A 135 -1.77 -4.10 -12.14
N ASP A 136 -1.37 -3.38 -13.17
CA ASP A 136 -0.13 -3.66 -13.88
C ASP A 136 1.06 -3.06 -13.10
N LEU A 137 1.97 -3.93 -12.65
CA LEU A 137 3.17 -3.52 -11.94
C LEU A 137 4.03 -2.58 -12.78
N ALA A 138 4.10 -2.76 -14.10
CA ALA A 138 4.90 -1.92 -14.97
C ALA A 138 4.45 -0.45 -14.89
N VAL A 139 3.14 -0.22 -14.89
CA VAL A 139 2.54 1.12 -14.80
C VAL A 139 2.87 1.78 -13.45
N GLU A 140 2.76 1.04 -12.35
CA GLU A 140 3.07 1.59 -11.02
C GLU A 140 4.56 1.89 -10.84
N ILE A 141 5.42 1.02 -11.34
CA ILE A 141 6.87 1.23 -11.32
C ILE A 141 7.27 2.45 -12.14
N GLU A 142 6.67 2.64 -13.31
CA GLU A 142 6.91 3.83 -14.13
C GLU A 142 6.52 5.11 -13.38
N ARG A 143 5.40 5.13 -12.65
CA ARG A 143 5.03 6.28 -11.81
C ARG A 143 6.04 6.56 -10.71
N LEU A 144 6.63 5.53 -10.10
CA LEU A 144 7.62 5.65 -9.02
C LEU A 144 9.03 6.05 -9.49
N GLN A 145 9.34 5.87 -10.78
CA GLN A 145 10.66 6.08 -11.37
C GLN A 145 10.68 7.07 -12.53
N ALA A 146 9.54 7.70 -12.83
CA ALA A 146 9.44 8.65 -13.92
C ALA A 146 10.38 9.84 -13.67
N PRO A 147 11.14 10.28 -14.69
CA PRO A 147 11.83 11.54 -14.59
C PRO A 147 10.81 12.65 -14.27
N PRO A 148 11.19 13.69 -13.49
CA PRO A 148 10.31 14.83 -13.30
C PRO A 148 9.83 15.31 -14.67
N PRO A 149 8.52 15.62 -14.84
CA PRO A 149 7.98 15.96 -16.13
C PRO A 149 8.85 17.04 -16.76
N ALA A 150 9.28 16.81 -18.00
CA ALA A 150 9.97 17.84 -18.77
C ALA A 150 8.98 19.00 -18.88
N HIS A 151 9.22 20.07 -18.12
CA HIS A 151 8.38 21.26 -18.15
C HIS A 151 8.18 21.62 -19.61
N SER A 152 6.93 21.62 -20.07
CA SER A 152 6.64 22.10 -21.42
C SER A 152 7.18 23.52 -21.47
N SER A 153 8.23 23.75 -22.26
CA SER A 153 9.01 24.98 -22.33
C SER A 153 8.22 26.17 -22.91
N GLN A 154 6.90 26.08 -22.93
CA GLN A 154 5.98 27.01 -23.56
C GLN A 154 5.14 27.83 -22.55
N ARG A 155 5.21 27.57 -21.23
CA ARG A 155 4.51 28.38 -20.21
C ARG A 155 5.46 29.32 -19.43
N ARG A 156 4.93 30.49 -19.06
CA ARG A 156 5.68 31.72 -18.78
C ARG A 156 6.46 31.65 -17.46
N PRO A 157 7.76 32.03 -17.43
CA PRO A 157 8.57 32.10 -16.20
C PRO A 157 8.02 33.04 -15.11
N GLN A 158 7.02 33.87 -15.46
CA GLN A 158 6.36 34.79 -14.54
C GLN A 158 5.40 34.10 -13.56
N ALA A 159 4.76 32.98 -13.94
CA ALA A 159 3.85 32.23 -13.06
C ALA A 159 4.62 31.49 -11.95
N GLU A 160 5.83 31.03 -12.24
CA GLU A 160 6.73 30.40 -11.26
C GLU A 160 7.32 31.38 -10.23
N GLN A 161 7.18 32.70 -10.46
CA GLN A 161 7.68 33.73 -9.55
C GLN A 161 6.59 34.42 -8.74
N GLU A 162 5.30 34.16 -9.03
CA GLU A 162 4.20 34.75 -8.28
C GLU A 162 4.11 34.12 -6.89
N PRO A 163 4.12 34.92 -5.80
CA PRO A 163 3.95 34.39 -4.45
C PRO A 163 2.59 33.72 -4.25
N VAL A 164 2.59 32.59 -3.57
CA VAL A 164 1.36 31.92 -3.11
C VAL A 164 0.95 32.47 -1.74
N ASN A 165 -0.35 32.73 -1.55
CA ASN A 165 -0.87 33.10 -0.24
C ASN A 165 -1.05 31.84 0.61
N VAL A 166 -0.45 31.83 1.81
CA VAL A 166 -0.63 30.75 2.77
C VAL A 166 -1.48 31.28 3.92
N LEU A 167 -2.68 30.73 4.09
CA LEU A 167 -3.65 31.21 5.07
C LEU A 167 -3.67 30.28 6.27
N VAL A 168 -3.57 30.87 7.46
CA VAL A 168 -3.52 30.15 8.73
C VAL A 168 -4.42 30.85 9.74
N SER A 169 -5.36 30.12 10.32
CA SER A 169 -6.14 30.59 11.48
C SER A 169 -5.61 29.93 12.74
N VAL A 170 -5.24 30.72 13.74
CA VAL A 170 -4.67 30.25 15.01
C VAL A 170 -5.66 30.49 16.14
N TYR A 171 -6.09 29.42 16.79
CA TYR A 171 -6.85 29.47 18.04
C TYR A 171 -6.32 28.42 19.01
N LYS A 172 -5.75 28.86 20.13
CA LYS A 172 -5.06 28.04 21.14
C LYS A 172 -3.94 27.19 20.50
N GLY A 173 -3.56 26.09 21.17
CA GLY A 173 -2.65 25.09 20.59
C GLY A 173 -1.19 25.51 20.54
N LEU A 174 -0.69 26.24 21.56
CA LEU A 174 0.70 26.73 21.62
C LEU A 174 1.75 25.68 21.25
N HIS A 175 1.60 24.44 21.74
CA HIS A 175 2.52 23.32 21.50
C HIS A 175 2.60 22.85 20.03
N PHE A 176 1.66 23.27 19.18
CA PHE A 176 1.70 23.01 17.75
C PHE A 176 2.46 24.08 16.97
N LEU A 177 2.53 25.31 17.49
CA LEU A 177 2.96 26.49 16.74
C LEU A 177 4.44 26.43 16.35
N ASP A 178 5.35 26.12 17.27
CA ASP A 178 6.79 26.05 16.96
C ASP A 178 7.07 25.08 15.81
N PRO A 179 6.70 23.78 15.89
CA PRO A 179 6.93 22.83 14.80
C PRO A 179 6.25 23.23 13.48
N PHE A 180 5.07 23.85 13.56
CA PHE A 180 4.34 24.32 12.39
C PHE A 180 5.09 25.44 11.68
N PHE A 181 5.39 26.54 12.37
CA PHE A 181 6.07 27.69 11.80
C PHE A 181 7.47 27.33 11.30
N GLU A 182 8.22 26.50 12.02
CA GLU A 182 9.51 25.99 11.56
C GLU A 182 9.36 25.24 10.23
N SER A 183 8.41 24.30 10.14
CA SER A 183 8.21 23.51 8.91
C SER A 183 7.71 24.34 7.72
N VAL A 184 6.84 25.33 7.95
CA VAL A 184 6.31 26.24 6.92
C VAL A 184 7.46 27.05 6.29
N PHE A 185 8.32 27.65 7.10
CA PHE A 185 9.29 28.64 6.64
C PHE A 185 10.68 28.10 6.29
N ALA A 186 11.05 26.88 6.70
CA ALA A 186 12.40 26.33 6.54
C ALA A 186 12.85 26.21 5.07
N ALA A 187 12.07 25.53 4.23
CA ALA A 187 12.41 25.31 2.82
C ALA A 187 11.14 25.14 1.97
N PRO A 188 10.32 26.18 1.76
CA PRO A 188 9.04 26.05 1.05
C PRO A 188 9.20 25.65 -0.44
N GLY A 189 10.34 26.02 -1.06
CA GLY A 189 10.65 25.70 -2.46
C GLY A 189 9.95 26.60 -3.50
N HIS A 190 9.04 27.49 -3.08
CA HIS A 190 8.33 28.45 -3.92
C HIS A 190 8.11 29.78 -3.15
N PRO A 191 8.05 30.95 -3.80
CA PRO A 191 7.74 32.22 -3.14
C PRO A 191 6.36 32.20 -2.46
N MET A 192 6.26 32.78 -1.26
CA MET A 192 5.00 32.81 -0.51
C MET A 192 4.89 34.01 0.44
N GLU A 193 3.64 34.32 0.79
CA GLU A 193 3.27 35.24 1.84
C GLU A 193 2.27 34.56 2.77
N VAL A 194 2.58 34.51 4.07
CA VAL A 194 1.75 33.81 5.07
C VAL A 194 0.88 34.83 5.79
N THR A 195 -0.43 34.72 5.65
CA THR A 195 -1.40 35.51 6.42
C THR A 195 -1.90 34.68 7.59
N VAL A 196 -1.49 35.08 8.79
CA VAL A 196 -1.88 34.45 10.04
C VAL A 196 -2.94 35.29 10.73
N VAL A 197 -4.07 34.67 11.05
CA VAL A 197 -5.14 35.25 11.86
C VAL A 197 -5.04 34.70 13.28
N ASP A 198 -4.73 35.56 14.24
CA ASP A 198 -5.01 35.33 15.65
C ASP A 198 -6.53 35.41 15.84
N ASN A 199 -7.17 34.23 15.93
CA ASN A 199 -8.62 34.07 15.90
C ASN A 199 -9.25 34.23 17.29
N GLY A 200 -9.05 35.40 17.91
CA GLY A 200 -9.60 35.71 19.23
C GLY A 200 -8.91 34.99 20.40
N ASN A 201 -7.57 34.83 20.36
CA ASN A 201 -6.86 34.27 21.51
C ASN A 201 -6.86 35.25 22.70
N THR A 202 -7.18 34.68 23.87
CA THR A 202 -7.06 35.35 25.17
C THR A 202 -5.85 34.87 25.98
N ASP A 203 -5.17 33.80 25.52
CA ASP A 203 -3.95 33.27 26.12
C ASP A 203 -2.75 34.18 25.78
N PRO A 204 -2.13 34.85 26.78
CA PRO A 204 -1.00 35.74 26.56
C PRO A 204 0.22 35.05 25.93
N GLU A 205 0.42 33.75 26.18
CA GLU A 205 1.56 33.00 25.62
C GLU A 205 1.41 32.78 24.13
N VAL A 206 0.19 32.44 23.67
CA VAL A 206 -0.12 32.31 22.24
C VAL A 206 0.03 33.67 21.53
N VAL A 207 -0.51 34.74 22.10
CA VAL A 207 -0.39 36.09 21.54
C VAL A 207 1.08 36.50 21.45
N ALA A 208 1.85 36.33 22.52
CA ALA A 208 3.28 36.65 22.55
C ALA A 208 4.07 35.81 21.55
N PHE A 209 3.69 34.54 21.35
CA PHE A 209 4.28 33.67 20.35
C PHE A 209 4.06 34.23 18.93
N LEU A 210 2.81 34.57 18.59
CA LEU A 210 2.46 35.05 17.26
C LEU A 210 3.16 36.38 16.93
N GLU A 211 3.28 37.28 17.90
CA GLU A 211 4.04 38.53 17.75
C GLU A 211 5.53 38.26 17.47
N LYS A 212 6.15 37.33 18.21
CA LYS A 212 7.54 36.92 17.97
C LYS A 212 7.70 36.26 16.58
N ALA A 213 6.77 35.39 16.19
CA ALA A 213 6.77 34.76 14.88
C ALA A 213 6.63 35.80 13.76
N HIS A 214 5.73 36.77 13.91
CA HIS A 214 5.54 37.86 12.97
C HIS A 214 6.82 38.69 12.82
N GLN A 215 7.48 39.05 13.92
CA GLN A 215 8.76 39.75 13.88
C GLN A 215 9.85 38.92 13.18
N ARG A 216 9.94 37.62 13.49
CA ARG A 216 10.95 36.71 12.93
C ARG A 216 10.79 36.51 11.42
N TYR A 217 9.55 36.45 10.92
CA TYR A 217 9.28 36.07 9.52
C TYR A 217 8.90 37.24 8.60
N LYS A 218 8.98 38.49 9.07
CA LYS A 218 8.86 39.68 8.21
C LYS A 218 9.91 39.69 7.09
N PRO A 219 9.56 40.13 5.86
CA PRO A 219 8.24 40.61 5.42
C PRO A 219 7.29 39.48 4.92
N ARG A 220 7.67 38.21 5.04
CA ARG A 220 6.93 37.06 4.48
C ARG A 220 5.69 36.64 5.28
N MET A 221 5.41 37.30 6.41
CA MET A 221 4.29 36.98 7.29
C MET A 221 3.50 38.25 7.64
N ARG A 222 2.17 38.20 7.44
CA ARG A 222 1.20 39.14 8.00
C ARG A 222 0.54 38.51 9.21
N LEU A 223 0.34 39.32 10.26
CA LEU A 223 -0.42 38.93 11.44
C LEU A 223 -1.63 39.85 11.55
N ILE A 224 -2.79 39.26 11.74
CA ILE A 224 -4.08 39.94 11.90
C ILE A 224 -4.72 39.39 13.15
N ARG A 225 -5.36 40.25 13.93
CA ARG A 225 -6.09 39.84 15.12
C ARG A 225 -7.56 40.16 14.94
N VAL A 226 -8.40 39.15 15.19
CA VAL A 226 -9.84 39.34 15.37
C VAL A 226 -10.17 39.24 16.87
N GLU A 227 -11.20 39.95 17.30
CA GLU A 227 -11.50 40.12 18.73
C GLU A 227 -12.13 38.85 19.33
N GLU A 228 -13.03 38.21 18.59
CA GLU A 228 -13.78 37.03 19.03
C GLU A 228 -13.51 35.82 18.13
N ASN A 229 -13.51 34.62 18.71
CA ASN A 229 -13.40 33.38 17.95
C ASN A 229 -14.76 32.98 17.38
N GLU A 230 -15.00 33.30 16.11
CA GLU A 230 -16.22 32.92 15.40
C GLU A 230 -16.08 31.60 14.60
N GLY A 231 -15.06 30.81 14.94
CA GLY A 231 -14.79 29.50 14.33
C GLY A 231 -13.73 29.51 13.26
N TYR A 232 -13.26 28.32 12.90
CA TYR A 232 -12.16 28.11 11.95
C TYR A 232 -12.45 28.73 10.58
N ILE A 233 -13.65 28.50 10.04
CA ILE A 233 -14.01 28.97 8.69
C ILE A 233 -13.94 30.49 8.62
N ARG A 234 -14.51 31.21 9.60
CA ARG A 234 -14.46 32.68 9.61
C ARG A 234 -13.04 33.22 9.79
N GLY A 235 -12.21 32.57 10.61
CA GLY A 235 -10.80 32.90 10.71
C GLY A 235 -10.06 32.76 9.38
N ILE A 236 -10.34 31.70 8.61
CA ILE A 236 -9.80 31.52 7.26
C ILE A 236 -10.36 32.55 6.28
N CYS A 237 -11.65 32.88 6.32
CA CYS A 237 -12.24 33.94 5.49
C CYS A 237 -11.61 35.31 5.77
N ALA A 238 -11.36 35.65 7.04
CA ALA A 238 -10.63 36.87 7.40
C ALA A 238 -9.19 36.87 6.84
N ALA A 239 -8.53 35.69 6.83
CA ALA A 239 -7.22 35.54 6.20
C ALA A 239 -7.29 35.75 4.68
N TYR A 240 -8.33 35.23 4.00
CA TYR A 240 -8.56 35.45 2.58
C TYR A 240 -8.74 36.94 2.25
N GLU A 241 -9.56 37.65 3.03
CA GLU A 241 -9.86 39.08 2.80
C GLU A 241 -8.62 39.97 2.93
N ALA A 242 -7.73 39.63 3.86
CA ALA A 242 -6.56 40.44 4.13
C ALA A 242 -5.30 40.02 3.36
N ALA A 243 -5.31 38.84 2.74
CA ALA A 243 -4.23 38.40 1.85
C ALA A 243 -4.31 39.12 0.50
N PRO A 244 -3.18 39.32 -0.20
CA PRO A 244 -3.21 39.96 -1.52
C PRO A 244 -4.06 39.19 -2.54
N HIS A 245 -4.98 39.89 -3.21
CA HIS A 245 -5.88 39.27 -4.20
C HIS A 245 -5.15 38.80 -5.47
N GLY A 246 -5.83 37.95 -6.26
CA GLY A 246 -5.35 37.49 -7.57
C GLY A 246 -4.23 36.46 -7.53
N ARG A 247 -4.02 35.80 -6.38
CA ARG A 247 -2.99 34.77 -6.14
C ARG A 247 -3.61 33.42 -5.83
N HIS A 248 -2.83 32.37 -6.07
CA HIS A 248 -3.17 31.04 -5.57
C HIS A 248 -3.13 31.03 -4.04
N VAL A 249 -3.91 30.13 -3.43
CA VAL A 249 -4.04 30.05 -1.99
C VAL A 249 -3.76 28.64 -1.49
N VAL A 250 -3.03 28.52 -0.39
CA VAL A 250 -2.95 27.31 0.41
C VAL A 250 -3.56 27.58 1.78
N VAL A 251 -4.49 26.74 2.21
CA VAL A 251 -5.00 26.74 3.58
C VAL A 251 -4.25 25.70 4.40
N LEU A 252 -3.78 26.09 5.59
CA LEU A 252 -3.07 25.21 6.52
C LEU A 252 -3.64 25.29 7.93
N ASN A 253 -3.83 24.13 8.55
CA ASN A 253 -4.03 24.00 10.00
C ASN A 253 -2.68 24.11 10.74
N THR A 254 -2.74 24.54 12.00
CA THR A 254 -1.56 24.77 12.84
C THR A 254 -0.96 23.49 13.42
N ASP A 255 -1.63 22.35 13.36
CA ASP A 255 -1.18 21.07 13.91
C ASP A 255 -0.48 20.17 12.86
N LEU A 256 0.02 20.80 11.81
CA LEU A 256 0.78 20.15 10.74
C LEU A 256 2.28 20.24 10.94
N VAL A 257 2.98 19.26 10.37
CA VAL A 257 4.42 19.33 10.09
C VAL A 257 4.62 19.02 8.61
N LEU A 258 5.14 20.01 7.88
CA LEU A 258 5.33 19.95 6.44
C LEU A 258 6.75 19.48 6.07
N PRO A 259 6.93 18.72 4.97
CA PRO A 259 8.25 18.32 4.52
C PRO A 259 9.00 19.47 3.80
N PRO A 260 10.31 19.36 3.59
CA PRO A 260 11.04 20.27 2.70
C PRO A 260 10.45 20.30 1.28
N GLY A 261 10.48 21.47 0.65
CA GLY A 261 9.95 21.71 -0.70
C GLY A 261 8.43 21.57 -0.83
N TRP A 262 7.69 21.63 0.28
CA TRP A 262 6.26 21.33 0.30
C TRP A 262 5.44 22.24 -0.63
N LEU A 263 5.69 23.55 -0.61
CA LEU A 263 4.83 24.49 -1.34
C LEU A 263 5.02 24.34 -2.84
N LYS A 264 6.27 24.19 -3.30
CA LYS A 264 6.55 23.92 -4.71
C LYS A 264 5.79 22.69 -5.19
N ARG A 265 5.89 21.57 -4.47
CA ARG A 265 5.21 20.32 -4.85
C ARG A 265 3.69 20.48 -4.82
N LEU A 266 3.14 21.18 -3.83
CA LEU A 266 1.71 21.35 -3.66
C LEU A 266 1.08 22.24 -4.75
N ILE A 267 1.77 23.30 -5.18
CA ILE A 267 1.23 24.23 -6.17
C ILE A 267 1.50 23.81 -7.62
N GLN A 268 2.57 23.06 -7.88
CA GLN A 268 2.98 22.70 -9.24
C GLN A 268 1.86 22.08 -10.09
N PRO A 269 1.01 21.16 -9.60
CA PRO A 269 -0.07 20.60 -10.41
C PRO A 269 -1.05 21.66 -10.94
N ILE A 270 -1.36 22.69 -10.13
CA ILE A 270 -2.23 23.81 -10.52
C ILE A 270 -1.55 24.69 -11.57
N LEU A 271 -0.23 24.90 -11.47
CA LEU A 271 0.53 25.68 -12.44
C LEU A 271 0.62 24.95 -13.80
N ASP A 272 0.71 23.62 -13.75
CA ASP A 272 0.84 22.77 -14.92
C ASP A 272 -0.50 22.48 -15.60
N ASN A 273 -1.62 22.54 -14.87
CA ASN A 273 -2.94 22.12 -15.34
C ASN A 273 -4.05 23.11 -14.94
N ASP A 274 -4.68 23.74 -15.92
CA ASP A 274 -5.71 24.76 -15.68
C ASP A 274 -7.05 24.17 -15.17
N ASP A 275 -7.24 22.86 -15.30
CA ASP A 275 -8.46 22.14 -14.91
C ASP A 275 -8.44 21.65 -13.45
N ILE A 276 -7.35 21.88 -12.71
CA ILE A 276 -7.22 21.50 -11.31
C ILE A 276 -7.72 22.64 -10.42
N ALA A 277 -8.71 22.36 -9.58
CA ALA A 277 -9.25 23.28 -8.59
C ALA A 277 -8.50 23.21 -7.27
N THR A 278 -8.25 21.99 -6.76
CA THR A 278 -7.54 21.78 -5.49
C THR A 278 -6.52 20.68 -5.56
N VAL A 279 -5.51 20.79 -4.70
CA VAL A 279 -4.47 19.77 -4.49
C VAL A 279 -4.36 19.49 -3.00
N THR A 280 -4.44 18.22 -2.62
CA THR A 280 -4.26 17.73 -1.23
C THR A 280 -3.15 16.67 -1.20
N PRO A 281 -2.21 16.69 -0.26
CA PRO A 281 -1.16 15.66 -0.15
C PRO A 281 -1.64 14.39 0.57
N PHE A 282 -0.81 13.35 0.54
CA PHE A 282 -0.95 12.25 1.48
C PHE A 282 -0.73 12.73 2.92
N THR A 283 -1.42 12.11 3.86
CA THR A 283 -1.26 12.36 5.29
C THR A 283 -1.52 11.10 6.11
N ASN A 284 -1.30 11.13 7.41
CA ASN A 284 -1.69 10.04 8.30
C ASN A 284 -3.21 9.97 8.55
N ALA A 285 -3.90 11.12 8.60
CA ALA A 285 -5.29 11.23 9.01
C ALA A 285 -6.07 12.13 8.03
N GLY A 286 -6.43 11.58 6.87
CA GLY A 286 -7.01 12.32 5.74
C GLY A 286 -8.05 11.54 4.95
N THR A 287 -8.71 10.57 5.56
CA THR A 287 -9.72 9.70 4.92
C THR A 287 -9.19 9.06 3.62
N VAL A 288 -9.63 9.52 2.46
CA VAL A 288 -9.18 9.07 1.13
C VAL A 288 -7.69 9.34 0.86
N CYS A 289 -7.10 10.33 1.55
CA CYS A 289 -5.69 10.71 1.48
C CYS A 289 -4.82 10.06 2.57
N SER A 290 -5.39 9.17 3.39
CA SER A 290 -4.65 8.52 4.49
C SER A 290 -3.56 7.58 3.98
N PHE A 291 -2.43 7.58 4.69
CA PHE A 291 -1.28 6.71 4.52
C PHE A 291 -0.82 6.19 5.90
N PRO A 292 -0.46 4.91 6.01
CA PRO A 292 -0.38 3.96 4.91
C PRO A 292 -1.68 3.20 4.65
N ILE A 293 -2.64 3.24 5.58
CA ILE A 293 -3.96 2.62 5.41
C ILE A 293 -5.02 3.69 5.12
N VAL A 294 -5.79 3.48 4.05
CA VAL A 294 -6.83 4.41 3.61
C VAL A 294 -7.99 4.46 4.63
N GLY A 295 -8.57 5.64 4.82
CA GLY A 295 -9.72 5.83 5.72
C GLY A 295 -9.38 5.94 7.20
N GLU A 296 -8.13 5.66 7.60
CA GLU A 296 -7.73 5.64 9.01
C GLU A 296 -6.99 6.90 9.46
N ASP A 297 -7.05 7.15 10.76
CA ASP A 297 -6.17 8.06 11.49
C ASP A 297 -4.92 7.27 11.90
N ASN A 298 -3.98 7.17 10.96
CA ASN A 298 -2.78 6.38 11.14
C ASN A 298 -1.85 7.03 12.17
N LEU A 299 -1.14 6.20 12.94
CA LEU A 299 0.03 6.66 13.68
C LEU A 299 1.16 7.04 12.72
N ARG A 300 2.13 7.80 13.23
CA ARG A 300 3.30 8.18 12.44
C ARG A 300 4.07 6.91 12.08
N PHE A 301 4.30 6.69 10.79
CA PHE A 301 4.87 5.44 10.30
C PHE A 301 6.21 5.13 10.99
N ARG A 302 6.21 4.10 11.86
CA ARG A 302 7.35 3.71 12.73
C ARG A 302 7.98 4.89 13.48
N ASP A 303 7.13 5.83 13.90
CA ASP A 303 7.49 7.07 14.58
C ASP A 303 8.57 7.91 13.89
N GLN A 304 8.76 7.73 12.59
CA GLN A 304 9.80 8.40 11.82
C GLN A 304 9.53 9.90 11.64
N PRO A 305 10.57 10.75 11.56
CA PRO A 305 10.42 12.15 11.19
C PRO A 305 9.73 12.32 9.83
N VAL A 306 8.99 13.42 9.65
CA VAL A 306 8.20 13.68 8.43
C VAL A 306 9.07 13.67 7.18
N GLU A 307 10.25 14.29 7.25
CA GLU A 307 11.22 14.30 6.15
C GLU A 307 11.70 12.91 5.73
N VAL A 308 11.75 11.93 6.66
CA VAL A 308 12.13 10.55 6.34
C VAL A 308 11.00 9.85 5.62
N ILE A 309 9.77 10.01 6.11
CA ILE A 309 8.58 9.44 5.47
C ILE A 309 8.41 10.03 4.07
N ASP A 310 8.50 11.35 3.94
CA ASP A 310 8.30 12.08 2.68
C ASP A 310 9.34 11.73 1.60
N ARG A 311 10.58 11.39 1.96
CA ARG A 311 11.58 10.93 0.97
C ARG A 311 11.13 9.69 0.18
N ALA A 312 10.32 8.83 0.78
CA ALA A 312 9.76 7.68 0.07
C ALA A 312 8.73 8.08 -1.01
N PHE A 313 8.11 9.26 -0.89
CA PHE A 313 7.17 9.82 -1.86
C PHE A 313 7.87 10.60 -2.99
N GLN A 314 9.13 11.02 -2.78
CA GLN A 314 9.86 11.82 -3.77
C GLN A 314 10.18 11.01 -5.04
N GLY A 315 10.12 11.69 -6.18
CA GLY A 315 10.33 11.09 -7.51
C GLY A 315 9.10 10.37 -8.08
N ILE A 316 7.97 10.34 -7.35
CA ILE A 316 6.71 9.87 -7.91
C ILE A 316 6.20 10.94 -8.90
N ALA A 317 5.97 10.53 -10.14
CA ALA A 317 5.27 11.33 -11.13
C ALA A 317 3.88 10.74 -11.37
N TRP A 318 2.92 11.62 -11.61
CA TRP A 318 1.56 11.25 -11.95
C TRP A 318 1.13 12.01 -13.21
N PRO A 319 0.55 11.32 -14.22
CA PRO A 319 -0.06 12.00 -15.36
C PRO A 319 -1.09 13.03 -14.87
N ASP A 320 -1.17 14.19 -15.54
CA ASP A 320 -2.18 15.22 -15.25
C ASP A 320 -2.19 15.72 -13.79
N GLY A 321 -1.04 15.62 -13.11
CA GLY A 321 -0.78 16.22 -11.79
C GLY A 321 -1.15 15.36 -10.57
N GLY A 322 -2.09 14.41 -10.69
CA GLY A 322 -2.51 13.59 -9.55
C GLY A 322 -3.81 12.82 -9.78
N VAL A 323 -4.36 12.27 -8.69
CA VAL A 323 -5.53 11.38 -8.73
C VAL A 323 -6.77 12.16 -8.35
N THR A 324 -7.81 12.10 -9.17
CA THR A 324 -9.06 12.80 -8.87
C THR A 324 -9.69 12.28 -7.58
N LEU A 325 -9.99 13.22 -6.68
CA LEU A 325 -10.68 13.00 -5.43
C LEU A 325 -12.15 13.45 -5.55
N PRO A 326 -13.07 12.81 -4.81
CA PRO A 326 -14.42 13.34 -4.62
C PRO A 326 -14.42 14.75 -4.00
N SER A 327 -13.51 14.97 -3.05
CA SER A 327 -13.25 16.26 -2.39
C SER A 327 -11.80 16.28 -1.90
N GLY A 328 -11.17 17.46 -1.87
CA GLY A 328 -9.92 17.66 -1.13
C GLY A 328 -10.15 17.65 0.39
N VAL A 329 -9.06 17.75 1.16
CA VAL A 329 -9.10 17.72 2.64
C VAL A 329 -8.57 19.03 3.22
N GLY A 330 -9.41 19.72 3.99
CA GLY A 330 -9.26 21.15 4.32
C GLY A 330 -8.13 21.54 5.27
N PHE A 331 -7.41 20.59 5.88
CA PHE A 331 -6.28 20.93 6.78
C PHE A 331 -5.03 21.35 6.00
N CYS A 332 -4.82 20.88 4.77
CA CYS A 332 -3.68 21.22 3.90
C CYS A 332 -4.12 21.11 2.45
N MET A 333 -4.54 22.23 1.86
CA MET A 333 -5.15 22.24 0.53
C MET A 333 -4.75 23.49 -0.25
N ALA A 334 -4.18 23.29 -1.44
CA ALA A 334 -3.97 24.36 -2.41
C ALA A 334 -5.22 24.58 -3.24
N HIS A 335 -5.42 25.83 -3.66
CA HIS A 335 -6.58 26.32 -4.39
C HIS A 335 -6.13 27.11 -5.62
N ASN A 336 -6.74 26.80 -6.75
CA ASN A 336 -6.51 27.52 -8.00
C ASN A 336 -7.18 28.91 -7.94
N LYS A 337 -6.41 29.97 -8.21
CA LYS A 337 -6.89 31.35 -8.18
C LYS A 337 -8.05 31.62 -9.14
N ALA A 338 -8.02 31.04 -10.35
CA ALA A 338 -9.07 31.22 -11.32
C ALA A 338 -10.40 30.56 -10.88
N VAL A 339 -10.30 29.51 -10.07
CA VAL A 339 -11.47 28.83 -9.49
C VAL A 339 -11.99 29.58 -8.28
N LEU A 340 -11.09 30.10 -7.42
CA LEU A 340 -11.46 31.00 -6.32
C LEU A 340 -12.21 32.24 -6.82
N GLU A 341 -11.76 32.87 -7.90
CA GLU A 341 -12.44 34.02 -8.51
C GLU A 341 -13.85 33.69 -9.04
N ARG A 342 -14.10 32.42 -9.39
CA ARG A 342 -15.40 31.94 -9.90
C ARG A 342 -16.37 31.53 -8.79
N ILE A 343 -15.87 30.87 -7.75
CA ILE A 343 -16.70 30.25 -6.70
C ILE A 343 -16.82 31.17 -5.48
N GLY A 344 -15.80 31.97 -5.20
CA GLY A 344 -15.63 32.67 -3.93
C GLY A 344 -14.95 31.79 -2.87
N TYR A 345 -14.98 32.27 -1.63
CA TYR A 345 -14.37 31.61 -0.48
C TYR A 345 -15.32 30.58 0.17
N TYR A 346 -14.97 30.08 1.36
CA TYR A 346 -15.81 29.16 2.10
C TYR A 346 -17.10 29.82 2.63
N ASP A 347 -18.20 29.05 2.61
CA ASP A 347 -19.54 29.45 3.05
C ASP A 347 -19.65 29.37 4.58
N ALA A 348 -19.05 30.33 5.27
CA ALA A 348 -19.01 30.37 6.73
C ALA A 348 -20.40 30.48 7.37
N ASP A 349 -21.36 31.13 6.69
CA ASP A 349 -22.72 31.30 7.20
C ASP A 349 -23.48 29.96 7.27
N THR A 350 -23.28 29.09 6.28
CA THR A 350 -23.91 27.76 6.28
C THR A 350 -23.22 26.78 7.24
N TYR A 351 -21.88 26.73 7.20
CA TYR A 351 -21.09 25.67 7.86
C TYR A 351 -20.57 26.05 9.25
N GLY A 352 -20.59 27.33 9.63
CA GLY A 352 -20.25 27.80 10.97
C GLY A 352 -18.82 27.46 11.40
N PHE A 353 -18.69 26.57 12.39
CA PHE A 353 -17.40 26.23 13.01
C PHE A 353 -16.56 25.20 12.23
N GLY A 354 -17.04 24.67 11.10
CA GLY A 354 -16.28 23.72 10.27
C GLY A 354 -17.07 22.48 9.86
N TYR A 355 -16.37 21.54 9.22
CA TYR A 355 -16.85 20.25 8.75
C TYR A 355 -17.86 20.35 7.61
N GLY A 356 -17.38 20.36 6.36
CA GLY A 356 -18.19 20.32 5.14
C GLY A 356 -17.97 21.52 4.23
N GLU A 357 -17.36 22.60 4.71
CA GLU A 357 -17.04 23.78 3.91
C GLU A 357 -16.12 23.47 2.73
N GLU A 358 -15.13 22.61 2.95
CA GLU A 358 -14.20 22.16 1.94
C GLU A 358 -14.89 21.22 0.95
N ASN A 359 -15.82 20.39 1.43
CA ASN A 359 -16.60 19.50 0.57
C ASN A 359 -17.52 20.31 -0.34
N ASP A 360 -18.26 21.28 0.20
CA ASP A 360 -19.14 22.17 -0.58
C ASP A 360 -18.35 22.92 -1.66
N TRP A 361 -17.20 23.50 -1.30
CA TRP A 361 -16.35 24.22 -2.24
C TRP A 361 -15.80 23.29 -3.34
N CYS A 362 -15.27 22.12 -2.96
CA CYS A 362 -14.75 21.12 -3.89
C CYS A 362 -15.84 20.60 -4.84
N LEU A 363 -17.06 20.39 -4.36
CA LEU A 363 -18.18 19.90 -5.14
C LEU A 363 -18.76 20.98 -6.08
N LYS A 364 -18.75 22.25 -5.66
CA LYS A 364 -19.02 23.39 -6.57
C LYS A 364 -18.01 23.41 -7.72
N ALA A 365 -16.71 23.27 -7.41
CA ALA A 365 -15.67 23.22 -8.43
C ALA A 365 -15.83 22.01 -9.37
N HIS A 366 -16.16 20.85 -8.82
CA HIS A 366 -16.46 19.64 -9.59
C HIS A 366 -17.61 19.85 -10.58
N ARG A 367 -18.72 20.45 -10.16
CA ARG A 367 -19.86 20.77 -11.04
C ARG A 367 -19.53 21.80 -12.13
N LEU A 368 -18.48 22.59 -11.97
CA LEU A 368 -17.94 23.48 -12.99
C LEU A 368 -16.93 22.79 -13.93
N GLY A 369 -16.70 21.48 -13.78
CA GLY A 369 -15.80 20.69 -14.61
C GLY A 369 -14.34 20.65 -14.14
N TYR A 370 -14.03 21.21 -12.96
CA TYR A 370 -12.68 21.13 -12.39
C TYR A 370 -12.45 19.84 -11.61
N ARG A 371 -11.18 19.45 -11.49
CA ARG A 371 -10.74 18.29 -10.69
C ARG A 371 -10.16 18.74 -9.35
N ASN A 372 -10.56 18.07 -8.28
CA ASN A 372 -9.85 18.06 -7.01
C ASN A 372 -8.90 16.87 -7.04
N ILE A 373 -7.63 17.02 -6.66
CA ILE A 373 -6.66 15.93 -6.77
C ILE A 373 -5.88 15.63 -5.49
N LEU A 374 -5.52 14.36 -5.34
CA LEU A 374 -4.49 13.89 -4.42
C LEU A 374 -3.13 13.99 -5.10
N LEU A 375 -2.20 14.69 -4.45
CA LEU A 375 -0.80 14.78 -4.84
C LEU A 375 -0.02 13.54 -4.37
N PRO A 376 0.42 12.66 -5.28
CA PRO A 376 0.94 11.36 -4.88
C PRO A 376 2.39 11.39 -4.38
N ASN A 377 3.07 12.53 -4.49
CA ASN A 377 4.52 12.65 -4.27
C ASN A 377 4.91 13.48 -3.04
N MET A 378 3.96 13.73 -2.13
CA MET A 378 4.18 14.51 -0.90
C MET A 378 3.40 13.93 0.27
N TYR A 379 4.05 13.84 1.43
CA TYR A 379 3.44 13.43 2.69
C TYR A 379 3.52 14.53 3.74
N VAL A 380 2.41 14.76 4.45
CA VAL A 380 2.30 15.73 5.55
C VAL A 380 1.84 15.02 6.82
N TRP A 381 2.49 15.32 7.95
CA TRP A 381 2.04 14.81 9.24
C TRP A 381 1.01 15.77 9.86
N HIS A 382 -0.13 15.21 10.23
CA HIS A 382 -1.20 15.87 10.94
C HIS A 382 -1.24 15.28 12.35
N LYS A 383 -0.83 16.08 13.35
CA LYS A 383 -0.61 15.58 14.72
C LYS A 383 -1.87 15.02 15.37
N HIS A 384 -3.07 15.46 14.94
CA HIS A 384 -4.38 14.98 15.35
C HIS A 384 -4.40 14.37 16.77
N GLY A 385 -4.03 15.18 17.76
CA GLY A 385 -4.12 14.80 19.16
C GLY A 385 -5.57 14.86 19.56
N GLY A 386 -6.29 13.74 19.47
CA GLY A 386 -7.73 13.67 19.68
C GLY A 386 -8.19 14.28 21.00
N VAL A 387 -8.57 15.55 20.99
CA VAL A 387 -9.30 16.21 22.07
C VAL A 387 -10.13 17.36 21.48
N TYR A 388 -11.26 17.04 20.86
CA TYR A 388 -12.39 17.96 20.79
C TYR A 388 -13.59 17.26 21.41
N MET A 389 -14.35 18.01 22.23
CA MET A 389 -15.53 17.53 22.95
C MET A 389 -16.40 16.68 22.02
N ALA A 390 -16.38 15.36 22.27
CA ALA A 390 -16.70 14.36 21.26
C ALA A 390 -18.12 14.52 20.72
N GLU A 391 -19.04 15.03 21.53
CA GLU A 391 -20.44 15.13 21.15
C GLU A 391 -20.77 16.37 20.30
N GLU A 392 -20.32 17.56 20.67
CA GLU A 392 -20.59 18.79 19.91
C GLU A 392 -19.96 18.72 18.51
N LYS A 393 -18.72 18.21 18.42
CA LYS A 393 -18.05 17.94 17.14
C LYS A 393 -18.85 16.94 16.29
N ARG A 394 -19.32 15.84 16.88
CA ARG A 394 -20.16 14.84 16.18
C ARG A 394 -21.46 15.47 15.67
N GLN A 395 -22.15 16.25 16.49
CA GLN A 395 -23.40 16.90 16.10
C GLN A 395 -23.20 17.91 14.97
N LEU A 396 -22.11 18.68 15.01
CA LEU A 396 -21.75 19.61 13.95
C LEU A 396 -21.47 18.88 12.62
N ILE A 397 -20.66 17.81 12.66
CA ILE A 397 -20.38 16.95 11.50
C ILE A 397 -21.70 16.39 10.95
N ALA A 398 -22.55 15.80 11.79
CA ALA A 398 -23.81 15.20 11.36
C ALA A 398 -24.77 16.22 10.74
N ARG A 399 -24.87 17.43 11.32
CA ARG A 399 -25.65 18.54 10.77
C ARG A 399 -25.13 18.93 9.39
N ASN A 400 -23.84 19.21 9.27
CA ASN A 400 -23.29 19.76 8.04
C ASN A 400 -23.20 18.72 6.92
N LEU A 401 -22.99 17.44 7.24
CA LEU A 401 -23.12 16.35 6.27
C LEU A 401 -24.55 16.22 5.71
N LYS A 402 -25.60 16.49 6.50
CA LYS A 402 -26.98 16.55 5.96
C LYS A 402 -27.12 17.69 4.96
N THR A 403 -26.52 18.86 5.22
CA THR A 403 -26.50 19.98 4.29
C THR A 403 -25.78 19.61 2.99
N ILE A 404 -24.60 18.97 3.08
CA ILE A 404 -23.86 18.48 1.93
C ILE A 404 -24.68 17.47 1.12
N HIS A 405 -25.28 16.49 1.78
CA HIS A 405 -26.09 15.47 1.11
C HIS A 405 -27.30 16.08 0.38
N SER A 406 -27.94 17.11 0.97
CA SER A 406 -29.03 17.83 0.34
C SER A 406 -28.58 18.65 -0.89
N ARG A 407 -27.44 19.36 -0.80
CA ARG A 407 -26.89 20.18 -1.90
C ARG A 407 -26.24 19.35 -3.01
N PHE A 408 -25.64 18.22 -2.64
CA PHE A 408 -24.84 17.33 -3.50
C PHE A 408 -25.18 15.85 -3.25
N PRO A 409 -26.35 15.38 -3.71
CA PRO A 409 -26.77 13.98 -3.52
C PRO A 409 -25.77 12.95 -4.10
N GLU A 410 -25.00 13.33 -5.11
CA GLU A 410 -23.99 12.48 -5.76
C GLU A 410 -22.75 12.18 -4.90
N TYR A 411 -22.45 13.03 -3.90
CA TYR A 411 -21.18 13.00 -3.18
C TYR A 411 -20.93 11.66 -2.47
N HIS A 412 -21.95 11.11 -1.81
CA HIS A 412 -21.82 9.84 -1.11
C HIS A 412 -21.44 8.69 -2.06
N GLY A 413 -22.08 8.63 -3.24
CA GLY A 413 -21.76 7.63 -4.26
C GLY A 413 -20.34 7.76 -4.81
N MET A 414 -19.85 9.00 -4.98
CA MET A 414 -18.47 9.28 -5.39
C MET A 414 -17.46 8.78 -4.35
N VAL A 415 -17.70 9.04 -3.06
CA VAL A 415 -16.84 8.58 -1.96
C VAL A 415 -16.82 7.06 -1.89
N MET A 416 -18.00 6.41 -1.91
CA MET A 416 -18.09 4.94 -1.86
C MET A 416 -17.38 4.29 -3.06
N SER A 417 -17.53 4.87 -4.25
CA SER A 417 -16.87 4.39 -5.47
C SER A 417 -15.35 4.53 -5.40
N TYR A 418 -14.85 5.64 -4.81
CA TYR A 418 -13.41 5.82 -4.59
C TYR A 418 -12.85 4.78 -3.62
N PHE A 419 -13.51 4.54 -2.49
CA PHE A 419 -13.09 3.51 -1.52
C PHE A 419 -13.15 2.10 -2.11
N ALA A 420 -14.18 1.78 -2.90
CA ALA A 420 -14.32 0.49 -3.55
C ALA A 420 -13.20 0.23 -4.58
N ALA A 421 -12.81 1.25 -5.34
CA ALA A 421 -11.74 1.14 -6.33
C ALA A 421 -10.34 1.13 -5.69
N ASP A 422 -10.16 1.93 -4.63
CA ASP A 422 -8.87 2.29 -4.01
C ASP A 422 -7.73 2.41 -5.03
N PRO A 423 -7.73 3.47 -5.86
CA PRO A 423 -6.74 3.63 -6.92
C PRO A 423 -5.30 3.73 -6.37
N MET A 424 -5.15 4.10 -5.10
CA MET A 424 -3.86 4.32 -4.44
C MET A 424 -3.32 3.10 -3.69
N ALA A 425 -4.06 1.99 -3.60
CA ALA A 425 -3.61 0.79 -2.87
C ALA A 425 -2.18 0.34 -3.24
N GLY A 426 -1.92 0.28 -4.56
CA GLY A 426 -0.62 -0.11 -5.09
C GLY A 426 0.49 0.86 -4.69
N LEU A 427 0.25 2.16 -4.87
CA LEU A 427 1.22 3.18 -4.53
C LEU A 427 1.50 3.23 -3.02
N ARG A 428 0.48 3.18 -2.15
CA ARG A 428 0.68 3.16 -0.69
C ARG A 428 1.56 1.97 -0.27
N THR A 429 1.30 0.79 -0.82
CA THR A 429 2.08 -0.41 -0.53
C THR A 429 3.53 -0.27 -0.98
N LEU A 430 3.75 0.21 -2.22
CA LEU A 430 5.11 0.36 -2.77
C LEU A 430 5.90 1.47 -2.07
N VAL A 431 5.25 2.58 -1.69
CA VAL A 431 5.87 3.66 -0.92
C VAL A 431 6.21 3.19 0.50
N ALA A 432 5.31 2.48 1.17
CA ALA A 432 5.59 1.88 2.48
C ALA A 432 6.76 0.89 2.40
N ALA A 433 6.79 0.04 1.37
CA ALA A 433 7.89 -0.89 1.14
C ALA A 433 9.22 -0.17 0.86
N ARG A 434 9.21 0.91 0.06
CA ARG A 434 10.37 1.76 -0.23
C ARG A 434 10.88 2.48 1.03
N LEU A 435 9.98 2.97 1.88
CA LEU A 435 10.33 3.56 3.17
C LEU A 435 11.05 2.54 4.06
N VAL A 436 10.50 1.32 4.18
CA VAL A 436 11.08 0.25 5.01
C VAL A 436 12.46 -0.20 4.52
N THR A 437 12.62 -0.42 3.22
CA THR A 437 13.86 -0.97 2.64
C THR A 437 14.90 0.09 2.31
N GLY A 438 14.49 1.26 1.81
CA GLY A 438 15.37 2.36 1.40
C GLY A 438 15.80 3.24 2.55
N GLU A 439 14.83 3.81 3.26
CA GLU A 439 15.11 4.81 4.29
C GLU A 439 15.47 4.16 5.63
N LEU A 440 14.74 3.10 6.01
CA LEU A 440 14.95 2.41 7.28
C LEU A 440 15.94 1.25 7.18
N LYS A 441 16.36 0.88 5.96
CA LYS A 441 17.32 -0.19 5.68
C LYS A 441 16.96 -1.53 6.33
N ALA A 442 15.66 -1.77 6.53
CA ALA A 442 15.15 -3.05 7.02
C ALA A 442 15.26 -4.12 5.91
N PRO A 443 15.30 -5.41 6.26
CA PRO A 443 15.50 -6.47 5.27
C PRO A 443 14.40 -6.51 4.22
N GLY A 444 14.78 -6.59 2.96
CA GLY A 444 13.89 -6.82 1.83
C GLY A 444 14.22 -8.15 1.17
N ARG A 445 13.23 -9.05 1.03
CA ARG A 445 13.40 -10.35 0.36
C ARG A 445 12.36 -10.55 -0.72
N ALA A 446 12.76 -11.24 -1.79
CA ALA A 446 11.82 -11.75 -2.77
C ALA A 446 11.77 -13.28 -2.72
N ILE A 447 10.57 -13.82 -2.85
CA ILE A 447 10.28 -15.25 -2.83
C ILE A 447 9.53 -15.55 -4.13
N VAL A 448 10.10 -16.43 -4.94
CA VAL A 448 9.50 -16.94 -6.18
C VAL A 448 9.00 -18.36 -5.91
N VAL A 449 7.75 -18.63 -6.24
CA VAL A 449 7.12 -19.94 -6.07
C VAL A 449 6.31 -20.33 -7.31
N ASP A 450 6.17 -21.64 -7.55
CA ASP A 450 5.08 -22.15 -8.37
C ASP A 450 3.77 -22.13 -7.56
N THR A 451 2.74 -21.44 -8.07
CA THR A 451 1.46 -21.25 -7.37
C THR A 451 0.70 -22.55 -7.11
N ALA A 452 1.06 -23.66 -7.78
CA ALA A 452 0.45 -24.95 -7.50
C ALA A 452 0.90 -25.56 -6.16
N HIS A 453 2.10 -25.21 -5.66
CA HIS A 453 2.69 -25.81 -4.45
C HIS A 453 3.62 -24.83 -3.74
N ALA A 454 3.07 -23.77 -3.12
CA ALA A 454 3.86 -22.98 -2.19
C ALA A 454 4.30 -23.90 -1.03
N SER A 455 5.55 -24.34 -1.03
CA SER A 455 6.05 -25.23 0.02
C SER A 455 6.00 -24.50 1.37
N ALA A 456 5.65 -25.21 2.46
CA ALA A 456 5.63 -24.64 3.81
C ALA A 456 6.90 -23.82 4.17
N PRO A 457 8.12 -24.21 3.75
CA PRO A 457 9.32 -23.40 3.91
C PRO A 457 9.27 -22.00 3.27
N ALA A 458 8.70 -21.85 2.08
CA ALA A 458 8.57 -20.56 1.40
C ALA A 458 7.67 -19.61 2.20
N LEU A 459 6.61 -20.16 2.77
CA LEU A 459 5.62 -19.42 3.54
C LEU A 459 6.16 -19.01 4.89
N ASN A 460 6.85 -19.91 5.60
CA ASN A 460 7.54 -19.58 6.85
C ASN A 460 8.55 -18.44 6.61
N ARG A 461 9.31 -18.49 5.51
CA ARG A 461 10.29 -17.46 5.20
C ARG A 461 9.65 -16.09 4.91
N LYS A 462 8.49 -16.07 4.25
CA LYS A 462 7.68 -14.85 4.09
C LYS A 462 7.28 -14.29 5.46
N VAL A 463 6.71 -15.13 6.33
CA VAL A 463 6.26 -14.75 7.68
C VAL A 463 7.42 -14.17 8.49
N GLU A 464 8.55 -14.89 8.58
CA GLU A 464 9.76 -14.43 9.27
C GLU A 464 10.22 -13.05 8.80
N THR A 465 10.16 -12.79 7.49
CA THR A 465 10.57 -11.50 6.91
C THR A 465 9.62 -10.38 7.32
N CYS A 466 8.31 -10.64 7.33
CA CYS A 466 7.32 -9.68 7.78
C CYS A 466 7.42 -9.41 9.29
N GLU A 467 7.60 -10.45 10.12
CA GLU A 467 7.78 -10.35 11.57
C GLU A 467 9.05 -9.59 11.96
N GLN A 468 10.12 -9.69 11.16
CA GLN A 468 11.33 -8.89 11.28
C GLN A 468 11.13 -7.40 10.91
N GLY A 469 9.91 -7.00 10.57
CA GLY A 469 9.60 -5.65 10.11
C GLY A 469 10.17 -5.34 8.73
N GLY A 470 10.44 -6.37 7.92
CA GLY A 470 10.97 -6.25 6.57
C GLY A 470 9.89 -6.08 5.50
N VAL A 471 10.31 -6.25 4.24
CA VAL A 471 9.45 -6.34 3.07
C VAL A 471 9.60 -7.70 2.43
N CYS A 472 8.48 -8.33 2.08
CA CYS A 472 8.47 -9.55 1.28
C CYS A 472 7.80 -9.31 -0.07
N VAL A 473 8.48 -9.64 -1.16
CA VAL A 473 7.91 -9.67 -2.51
C VAL A 473 7.66 -11.13 -2.88
N TRP A 474 6.41 -11.49 -3.10
CA TRP A 474 6.00 -12.84 -3.50
C TRP A 474 5.69 -12.86 -5.00
N ILE A 475 6.35 -13.75 -5.74
CA ILE A 475 6.19 -13.87 -7.19
C ILE A 475 5.68 -15.27 -7.50
N GLY A 476 4.48 -15.34 -8.05
CA GLY A 476 3.81 -16.58 -8.42
C GLY A 476 3.39 -16.61 -9.88
N ALA A 477 3.12 -17.80 -10.42
CA ALA A 477 2.48 -17.92 -11.73
C ALA A 477 1.04 -17.36 -11.69
N ALA A 478 0.60 -16.75 -12.79
CA ALA A 478 -0.80 -16.38 -12.99
C ALA A 478 -1.36 -17.11 -14.22
N SER A 479 -2.67 -17.08 -14.42
CA SER A 479 -3.28 -17.59 -15.65
C SER A 479 -2.75 -16.82 -16.87
N GLY A 480 -2.22 -17.53 -17.88
CA GLY A 480 -1.68 -16.94 -19.10
C GLY A 480 -0.21 -16.48 -19.02
N PRO A 481 0.27 -15.61 -19.95
CA PRO A 481 1.70 -15.24 -20.10
C PRO A 481 2.18 -14.20 -19.07
N SER A 482 1.58 -14.18 -17.88
CA SER A 482 1.80 -13.15 -16.86
C SER A 482 2.16 -13.78 -15.52
N VAL A 483 2.79 -13.00 -14.65
CA VAL A 483 3.04 -13.40 -13.26
C VAL A 483 2.25 -12.54 -12.31
N GLN A 484 1.89 -13.11 -11.16
CA GLN A 484 1.34 -12.41 -10.02
C GLN A 484 2.49 -11.98 -9.11
N VAL A 485 2.43 -10.73 -8.63
CA VAL A 485 3.45 -10.16 -7.75
C VAL A 485 2.77 -9.51 -6.57
N SER A 486 2.96 -10.05 -5.37
CA SER A 486 2.38 -9.50 -4.15
C SER A 486 3.47 -8.89 -3.28
N VAL A 487 3.29 -7.64 -2.85
CA VAL A 487 4.23 -6.96 -1.96
C VAL A 487 3.61 -6.87 -0.58
N PHE A 488 4.34 -7.33 0.43
CA PHE A 488 3.95 -7.34 1.84
C PHE A 488 4.86 -6.45 2.65
N VAL A 489 4.27 -5.53 3.42
CA VAL A 489 4.98 -4.63 4.33
C VAL A 489 4.09 -4.30 5.53
N GLN A 490 4.54 -4.65 6.73
CA GLN A 490 3.74 -4.53 7.96
C GLN A 490 2.34 -5.14 7.77
N GLU A 491 1.30 -4.31 7.90
CA GLU A 491 -0.11 -4.66 7.80
C GLU A 491 -0.66 -4.44 6.39
N ILE A 492 0.18 -4.26 5.39
CA ILE A 492 -0.25 -3.80 4.07
C ILE A 492 0.25 -4.79 3.04
N ALA A 493 -0.68 -5.19 2.18
CA ALA A 493 -0.41 -6.03 1.05
C ALA A 493 -1.13 -5.51 -0.18
N THR A 494 -0.45 -5.49 -1.32
CA THR A 494 -1.09 -5.33 -2.62
C THR A 494 -0.49 -6.30 -3.62
N THR A 495 -1.39 -6.86 -4.42
CA THR A 495 -1.07 -7.76 -5.51
C THR A 495 -1.21 -7.07 -6.86
N PHE A 496 -0.17 -7.26 -7.67
CA PHE A 496 -0.01 -6.76 -9.03
C PHE A 496 0.11 -7.92 -9.99
N HIS A 497 0.02 -7.61 -11.28
CA HIS A 497 0.39 -8.52 -12.35
C HIS A 497 1.35 -7.85 -13.29
N THR A 498 2.15 -8.63 -14.00
CA THR A 498 2.99 -8.10 -15.08
C THR A 498 3.23 -9.14 -16.14
N SER A 499 3.30 -8.67 -17.38
CA SER A 499 3.81 -9.42 -18.53
C SER A 499 5.23 -8.98 -18.92
N SER A 500 5.83 -8.08 -18.12
CA SER A 500 7.13 -7.46 -18.37
C SER A 500 8.17 -7.97 -17.36
N PRO A 501 9.16 -8.76 -17.80
CA PRO A 501 10.32 -9.13 -16.98
C PRO A 501 11.06 -7.91 -16.43
N ALA A 502 11.18 -6.84 -17.22
CA ALA A 502 11.86 -5.62 -16.81
C ALA A 502 11.18 -4.92 -15.61
N ALA A 503 9.86 -4.99 -15.51
CA ALA A 503 9.12 -4.44 -14.37
C ALA A 503 9.48 -5.15 -13.05
N LEU A 504 9.68 -6.48 -13.07
CA LEU A 504 10.14 -7.23 -11.90
C LEU A 504 11.51 -6.75 -11.44
N ILE A 505 12.46 -6.60 -12.37
CA ILE A 505 13.82 -6.13 -12.05
C ILE A 505 13.78 -4.73 -11.43
N LYS A 506 13.00 -3.83 -12.03
CA LYS A 506 12.83 -2.46 -11.52
C LYS A 506 12.20 -2.45 -10.13
N LEU A 507 11.22 -3.32 -9.85
CA LEU A 507 10.64 -3.49 -8.52
C LEU A 507 11.69 -3.94 -7.50
N LEU A 508 12.46 -4.99 -7.82
CA LEU A 508 13.49 -5.50 -6.90
C LEU A 508 14.54 -4.42 -6.58
N LYS A 509 14.96 -3.64 -7.57
CA LYS A 509 15.87 -2.50 -7.38
C LYS A 509 15.24 -1.37 -6.57
N LEU A 510 13.98 -1.01 -6.86
CA LEU A 510 13.25 0.04 -6.14
C LEU A 510 13.16 -0.27 -4.64
N LEU A 511 12.94 -1.54 -4.31
CA LEU A 511 12.77 -2.02 -2.94
C LEU A 511 14.08 -2.52 -2.31
N ASN A 512 15.24 -2.23 -2.92
CA ASN A 512 16.56 -2.67 -2.46
C ASN A 512 16.61 -4.15 -2.06
N ILE A 513 15.90 -5.01 -2.80
CA ILE A 513 15.88 -6.45 -2.51
C ILE A 513 17.28 -6.99 -2.83
N THR A 514 17.91 -7.61 -1.83
CA THR A 514 19.25 -8.21 -1.98
C THR A 514 19.19 -9.72 -2.11
N ASP A 515 18.09 -10.34 -1.71
CA ASP A 515 17.96 -11.79 -1.63
C ASP A 515 16.70 -12.24 -2.35
N VAL A 516 16.88 -13.07 -3.38
CA VAL A 516 15.80 -13.71 -4.13
C VAL A 516 15.89 -15.22 -3.90
N THR A 517 14.88 -15.79 -3.25
CA THR A 517 14.78 -17.23 -3.05
C THR A 517 13.74 -17.82 -3.98
N VAL A 518 14.11 -18.82 -4.78
CA VAL A 518 13.21 -19.53 -5.67
C VAL A 518 12.96 -20.93 -5.13
N TYR A 519 11.72 -21.22 -4.76
CA TYR A 519 11.26 -22.54 -4.34
C TYR A 519 10.63 -23.23 -5.53
N ASP A 520 11.31 -24.27 -6.03
CA ASP A 520 10.94 -25.02 -7.23
C ASP A 520 10.76 -24.10 -8.44
N LEU A 521 11.63 -24.20 -9.45
CA LEU A 521 11.58 -23.18 -10.50
C LEU A 521 10.24 -23.26 -11.23
N PRO A 522 9.49 -22.15 -11.29
CA PRO A 522 8.23 -22.14 -11.99
C PRO A 522 8.53 -22.36 -13.47
N GLU A 523 7.75 -23.22 -14.13
CA GLU A 523 7.81 -23.41 -15.59
C GLU A 523 7.19 -22.20 -16.33
N ASN A 524 7.61 -20.99 -15.97
CA ASN A 524 7.05 -19.73 -16.42
C ASN A 524 8.10 -18.93 -17.22
N THR A 525 7.85 -18.76 -18.52
CA THR A 525 8.76 -18.09 -19.45
C THR A 525 9.11 -16.65 -19.06
N LEU A 526 8.23 -15.95 -18.35
CA LEU A 526 8.47 -14.59 -17.87
C LEU A 526 9.42 -14.57 -16.68
N VAL A 527 9.22 -15.45 -15.68
CA VAL A 527 10.16 -15.61 -14.56
C VAL A 527 11.54 -16.01 -15.10
N ASN A 528 11.56 -16.89 -16.08
CA ASN A 528 12.77 -17.33 -16.77
C ASN A 528 13.53 -16.15 -17.40
N ALA A 529 12.82 -15.29 -18.12
CA ALA A 529 13.39 -14.07 -18.69
C ALA A 529 13.88 -13.11 -17.61
N ALA A 530 13.14 -12.94 -16.52
CA ALA A 530 13.53 -12.06 -15.41
C ALA A 530 14.81 -12.57 -14.71
N ILE A 531 14.91 -13.86 -14.39
CA ILE A 531 16.12 -14.42 -13.78
C ILE A 531 17.32 -14.32 -14.73
N LYS A 532 17.12 -14.53 -16.04
CA LYS A 532 18.17 -14.33 -17.02
C LYS A 532 18.68 -12.87 -17.03
N LEU A 533 17.77 -11.89 -17.00
CA LEU A 533 18.13 -10.48 -16.89
C LEU A 533 18.86 -10.16 -15.57
N LEU A 534 18.44 -10.76 -14.45
CA LEU A 534 19.17 -10.64 -13.17
C LEU A 534 20.60 -11.18 -13.27
N ALA A 535 20.76 -12.36 -13.89
CA ALA A 535 22.05 -13.00 -14.05
C ALA A 535 23.01 -12.17 -14.93
N GLU A 536 22.50 -11.60 -16.03
CA GLU A 536 23.27 -10.71 -16.91
C GLU A 536 23.69 -9.42 -16.18
N GLN A 537 22.86 -8.92 -15.27
CA GLN A 537 23.13 -7.70 -14.49
C GLN A 537 23.80 -7.97 -13.13
N LYS A 538 24.16 -9.23 -12.81
CA LYS A 538 24.63 -9.64 -11.48
C LYS A 538 25.83 -8.85 -10.95
N ALA A 539 26.75 -8.44 -11.84
CA ALA A 539 27.89 -7.59 -11.50
C ALA A 539 27.49 -6.18 -11.00
N GLN A 540 26.30 -5.70 -11.38
CA GLN A 540 25.78 -4.37 -11.05
C GLN A 540 24.66 -4.41 -10.00
N ALA A 541 23.88 -5.50 -9.94
CA ALA A 541 22.65 -5.56 -9.17
C ALA A 541 22.81 -5.95 -7.69
N ARG A 542 23.93 -6.58 -7.27
CA ARG A 542 24.16 -7.07 -5.89
C ARG A 542 23.01 -7.93 -5.32
N ILE A 543 22.28 -8.64 -6.17
CA ILE A 543 21.21 -9.56 -5.78
C ILE A 543 21.78 -10.98 -5.72
N ALA A 544 21.62 -11.64 -4.57
CA ALA A 544 21.90 -13.05 -4.39
C ALA A 544 20.68 -13.90 -4.80
N LEU A 545 20.91 -14.91 -5.63
CA LEU A 545 19.88 -15.85 -6.07
C LEU A 545 20.06 -17.20 -5.38
N HIS A 546 19.06 -17.61 -4.61
CA HIS A 546 19.05 -18.87 -3.88
C HIS A 546 18.00 -19.80 -4.48
N LEU A 547 18.39 -21.01 -4.87
CA LEU A 547 17.45 -22.06 -5.29
C LEU A 547 17.19 -22.99 -4.11
N VAL A 548 15.93 -23.32 -3.86
CA VAL A 548 15.51 -24.32 -2.88
C VAL A 548 14.68 -25.36 -3.59
N LEU A 549 15.15 -26.61 -3.58
CA LEU A 549 14.50 -27.75 -4.22
C LEU A 549 13.62 -28.49 -3.21
N SER A 550 12.32 -28.59 -3.46
CA SER A 550 11.39 -29.41 -2.66
C SER A 550 11.18 -30.80 -3.25
N ASP A 551 11.49 -30.97 -4.54
CA ASP A 551 11.46 -32.25 -5.27
C ASP A 551 12.66 -32.41 -6.23
N TYR A 552 12.62 -33.45 -7.08
CA TYR A 552 13.66 -33.71 -8.09
C TYR A 552 13.32 -33.14 -9.49
N THR A 553 12.38 -32.19 -9.59
CA THR A 553 11.95 -31.56 -10.84
C THR A 553 13.14 -31.02 -11.64
N LEU A 554 14.14 -30.43 -10.97
CA LEU A 554 15.37 -29.94 -11.60
C LEU A 554 16.12 -31.03 -12.39
N LEU A 555 16.05 -32.29 -11.96
CA LEU A 555 16.78 -33.42 -12.55
C LEU A 555 15.96 -34.23 -13.55
N CYS A 556 14.65 -34.31 -13.33
CA CYS A 556 13.71 -35.16 -14.06
C CYS A 556 12.29 -34.58 -14.00
N PRO A 557 11.54 -34.53 -15.11
CA PRO A 557 10.16 -34.02 -15.11
C PRO A 557 9.21 -34.89 -14.28
N GLY A 558 9.55 -36.16 -14.01
CA GLY A 558 8.76 -37.05 -13.14
C GLY A 558 8.93 -36.79 -11.64
N ARG A 559 9.71 -35.77 -11.22
CA ARG A 559 9.85 -35.22 -9.84
C ARG A 559 10.31 -36.15 -8.70
N THR A 560 10.31 -37.46 -8.91
CA THR A 560 10.50 -38.50 -7.87
C THR A 560 11.74 -39.38 -8.09
N LEU A 561 12.41 -39.23 -9.24
CA LEU A 561 13.51 -40.10 -9.69
C LEU A 561 13.16 -41.60 -9.72
N ARG A 562 11.90 -41.92 -9.99
CA ARG A 562 11.43 -43.27 -10.28
C ARG A 562 11.33 -43.49 -11.79
N ASN A 563 11.59 -44.72 -12.24
CA ASN A 563 11.37 -45.10 -13.63
C ASN A 563 9.88 -45.36 -13.90
N TYR A 564 9.51 -45.66 -15.15
CA TYR A 564 8.11 -45.95 -15.56
C TYR A 564 7.48 -47.17 -14.87
N ARG A 565 8.27 -47.98 -14.14
CA ARG A 565 7.80 -49.12 -13.33
C ARG A 565 7.67 -48.77 -11.85
N GLY A 566 8.03 -47.54 -11.45
CA GLY A 566 8.04 -47.08 -10.07
C GLY A 566 9.33 -47.36 -9.30
N ASP A 567 10.36 -47.97 -9.90
CA ASP A 567 11.62 -48.28 -9.22
C ASP A 567 12.57 -47.06 -9.18
N PRO A 568 13.38 -46.88 -8.13
CA PRO A 568 14.43 -45.85 -8.10
C PRO A 568 15.41 -46.00 -9.28
N CYS A 569 15.61 -44.94 -10.06
CA CYS A 569 16.37 -45.04 -11.32
C CYS A 569 17.88 -44.79 -11.20
N GLY A 570 18.35 -44.18 -10.11
CA GLY A 570 19.79 -43.96 -9.87
C GLY A 570 20.46 -42.99 -10.85
N LEU A 571 19.70 -42.07 -11.45
CA LEU A 571 20.20 -41.05 -12.40
C LEU A 571 20.95 -41.66 -13.60
N PRO A 572 20.28 -42.44 -14.48
CA PRO A 572 20.94 -43.17 -15.55
C PRO A 572 21.39 -42.25 -16.70
N ALA A 573 21.95 -42.85 -17.76
CA ALA A 573 22.36 -42.13 -18.96
C ALA A 573 21.13 -41.55 -19.71
N PRO A 574 21.29 -40.46 -20.48
CA PRO A 574 20.16 -39.78 -21.11
C PRO A 574 19.31 -40.66 -22.03
N GLU A 575 19.90 -41.66 -22.69
CA GLU A 575 19.21 -42.61 -23.58
C GLU A 575 18.18 -43.43 -22.79
N VAL A 576 18.53 -43.84 -21.58
CA VAL A 576 17.64 -44.60 -20.67
C VAL A 576 16.55 -43.68 -20.11
N CYS A 577 16.90 -42.45 -19.73
CA CYS A 577 15.91 -41.45 -19.31
C CYS A 577 14.89 -41.16 -20.41
N ASN A 578 15.33 -40.97 -21.66
CA ASN A 578 14.44 -40.71 -22.80
C ASN A 578 13.54 -41.90 -23.13
N ALA A 579 14.05 -43.13 -23.01
CA ALA A 579 13.21 -44.33 -23.09
C ALA A 579 12.16 -44.37 -21.98
N CYS A 580 12.54 -43.99 -20.75
CA CYS A 580 11.61 -43.90 -19.63
C CYS A 580 10.54 -42.82 -19.83
N LEU A 581 10.92 -41.62 -20.31
CA LEU A 581 10.00 -40.50 -20.56
C LEU A 581 8.91 -40.87 -21.58
N ARG A 582 9.26 -41.60 -22.64
CA ARG A 582 8.29 -42.08 -23.64
C ARG A 582 7.25 -43.07 -23.07
N MET A 583 7.57 -43.69 -21.94
CA MET A 583 6.74 -44.72 -21.31
C MET A 583 6.01 -44.19 -20.07
N LEU A 584 6.31 -42.98 -19.62
CA LEU A 584 5.56 -42.29 -18.57
C LEU A 584 4.28 -41.75 -19.22
N ASP A 585 3.12 -42.17 -18.70
CA ASP A 585 1.83 -41.64 -19.14
C ASP A 585 1.71 -40.17 -18.71
N ASN A 586 1.13 -39.30 -19.53
CA ASN A 586 1.04 -37.85 -19.30
C ASN A 586 0.22 -37.46 -18.04
N GLY A 587 -0.22 -38.44 -17.25
CA GLY A 587 -1.01 -38.29 -16.01
C GLY A 587 -0.19 -38.11 -14.73
N ASP A 588 1.12 -38.33 -14.72
CA ASP A 588 1.99 -38.24 -13.51
C ASP A 588 2.74 -36.90 -13.38
N GLY A 589 2.20 -35.82 -13.96
CA GLY A 589 2.77 -34.47 -13.84
C GLY A 589 4.02 -34.21 -14.70
N VAL A 590 4.26 -35.03 -15.73
CA VAL A 590 5.24 -34.75 -16.79
C VAL A 590 4.69 -33.65 -17.69
N ALA A 591 5.42 -32.55 -17.83
CA ALA A 591 5.05 -31.46 -18.73
C ALA A 591 4.94 -31.98 -20.18
N SER A 592 3.74 -31.88 -20.76
CA SER A 592 3.36 -32.49 -22.06
C SER A 592 4.17 -32.00 -23.27
N ASP A 593 4.97 -30.95 -23.09
CA ASP A 593 5.78 -30.30 -24.12
C ASP A 593 7.25 -30.73 -24.10
N VAL A 594 7.66 -31.61 -23.19
CA VAL A 594 9.06 -32.05 -23.04
C VAL A 594 9.35 -33.23 -23.97
N THR A 595 10.23 -33.02 -24.96
CA THR A 595 10.55 -34.06 -25.95
C THR A 595 11.75 -34.92 -25.57
N SER A 596 12.63 -34.43 -24.70
CA SER A 596 13.79 -35.16 -24.19
C SER A 596 14.26 -34.70 -22.81
N ILE A 597 15.02 -35.54 -22.10
CA ILE A 597 15.60 -35.23 -20.80
C ILE A 597 16.70 -34.17 -20.90
N GLU A 598 17.41 -34.10 -22.03
CA GLU A 598 18.42 -33.08 -22.30
C GLU A 598 17.77 -31.73 -22.50
N GLU A 599 16.66 -31.67 -23.24
CA GLU A 599 15.85 -30.47 -23.40
C GLU A 599 15.40 -29.98 -22.03
N TRP A 600 14.79 -30.86 -21.23
CA TRP A 600 14.38 -30.56 -19.86
C TRP A 600 15.52 -29.94 -19.06
N ARG A 601 16.62 -30.66 -18.87
CA ARG A 601 17.79 -30.20 -18.09
C ARG A 601 18.39 -28.92 -18.65
N SER A 602 18.33 -28.70 -19.97
CA SER A 602 18.80 -27.45 -20.58
C SER A 602 17.99 -26.23 -20.17
N ARG A 603 16.67 -26.38 -19.96
CA ARG A 603 15.80 -25.31 -19.42
C ARG A 603 16.27 -24.92 -18.02
N TRP A 604 16.69 -25.87 -17.20
CA TRP A 604 17.14 -25.65 -15.83
C TRP A 604 18.56 -25.06 -15.71
N ALA A 605 19.39 -25.22 -16.74
CA ALA A 605 20.81 -24.89 -16.68
C ALA A 605 21.08 -23.40 -16.43
N VAL A 606 20.23 -22.51 -16.94
CA VAL A 606 20.39 -21.06 -16.74
C VAL A 606 20.23 -20.67 -15.27
N TYR A 607 19.31 -21.30 -14.53
CA TYR A 607 19.09 -21.04 -13.10
C TYR A 607 20.25 -21.56 -12.26
N VAL A 608 20.69 -22.79 -12.55
CA VAL A 608 21.84 -23.40 -11.86
C VAL A 608 23.12 -22.58 -12.07
N ALA A 609 23.30 -22.01 -13.26
CA ALA A 609 24.42 -21.13 -13.55
C ALA A 609 24.31 -19.76 -12.84
N ALA A 610 23.09 -19.21 -12.74
CA ALA A 610 22.83 -17.92 -12.11
C ALA A 610 22.86 -17.97 -10.57
N ALA A 611 22.52 -19.11 -9.99
CA ALA A 611 22.37 -19.30 -8.54
C ALA A 611 23.67 -19.11 -7.76
N ASP A 612 23.58 -18.36 -6.66
CA ASP A 612 24.63 -18.20 -5.66
C ASP A 612 24.65 -19.39 -4.70
N SER A 613 23.48 -19.96 -4.40
CA SER A 613 23.38 -21.21 -3.65
C SER A 613 22.23 -22.09 -4.15
N ILE A 614 22.39 -23.40 -3.97
CA ILE A 614 21.34 -24.39 -4.20
C ILE A 614 21.19 -25.20 -2.92
N ALA A 615 19.99 -25.18 -2.34
CA ALA A 615 19.61 -25.91 -1.14
C ALA A 615 18.47 -26.89 -1.46
N ARG A 616 18.20 -27.79 -0.53
CA ARG A 616 17.10 -28.77 -0.62
C ARG A 616 16.26 -28.73 0.65
N VAL A 617 15.00 -29.13 0.55
CA VAL A 617 14.19 -29.49 1.71
C VAL A 617 14.71 -30.82 2.28
N VAL A 618 14.57 -31.01 3.59
CA VAL A 618 15.16 -32.13 4.35
C VAL A 618 14.77 -33.51 3.79
N THR A 619 13.60 -33.62 3.16
CA THR A 619 13.01 -34.84 2.62
C THR A 619 13.72 -35.42 1.40
N LEU A 620 14.58 -34.66 0.72
CA LEU A 620 15.32 -35.13 -0.46
C LEU A 620 16.68 -35.72 -0.07
N ALA A 621 17.09 -36.79 -0.77
CA ALA A 621 18.39 -37.42 -0.58
C ALA A 621 19.50 -36.49 -1.10
N PRO A 622 20.42 -36.03 -0.23
CA PRO A 622 21.49 -35.11 -0.62
C PRO A 622 22.37 -35.67 -1.73
N GLU A 623 22.70 -36.96 -1.66
CA GLU A 623 23.63 -37.62 -2.57
C GLU A 623 23.10 -37.62 -4.01
N LEU A 624 21.78 -37.77 -4.19
CA LEU A 624 21.15 -37.76 -5.51
C LEU A 624 21.13 -36.36 -6.12
N ILE A 625 20.84 -35.32 -5.32
CA ILE A 625 20.86 -33.93 -5.79
C ILE A 625 22.29 -33.54 -6.20
N GLU A 626 23.27 -33.80 -5.34
CA GLU A 626 24.68 -33.48 -5.61
C GLU A 626 25.21 -34.22 -6.84
N THR A 627 24.95 -35.53 -6.92
CA THR A 627 25.34 -36.35 -8.08
C THR A 627 24.69 -35.85 -9.36
N GLY A 628 23.40 -35.50 -9.32
CA GLY A 628 22.67 -34.96 -10.46
C GLY A 628 23.21 -33.61 -10.93
N LEU A 629 23.48 -32.70 -9.99
CA LEU A 629 24.08 -31.39 -10.27
C LEU A 629 25.46 -31.54 -10.91
N GLN A 630 26.32 -32.39 -10.34
CA GLN A 630 27.65 -32.65 -10.89
C GLN A 630 27.59 -33.28 -12.28
N ARG A 631 26.75 -34.30 -12.45
CA ARG A 631 26.68 -35.07 -13.69
C ARG A 631 26.08 -34.27 -14.85
N TYR A 632 25.06 -33.47 -14.59
CA TYR A 632 24.25 -32.84 -15.65
C TYR A 632 24.49 -31.34 -15.82
N PHE A 633 25.00 -30.65 -14.81
CA PHE A 633 25.14 -29.18 -14.83
C PHE A 633 26.58 -28.67 -14.64
N ALA A 634 27.51 -29.47 -14.10
CA ALA A 634 28.87 -28.99 -13.80
C ALA A 634 29.67 -28.54 -15.04
N LYS A 635 29.52 -29.20 -16.19
CA LYS A 635 30.25 -28.83 -17.43
C LYS A 635 29.84 -27.47 -18.02
N ARG A 636 28.72 -26.87 -17.59
CA ARG A 636 28.20 -25.61 -18.15
C ARG A 636 28.55 -24.36 -17.34
N LYS A 637 29.15 -24.49 -16.15
CA LYS A 637 29.67 -23.33 -15.38
C LYS A 637 30.88 -22.68 -16.05
N ASP A 638 31.68 -23.46 -16.77
CA ASP A 638 32.88 -22.96 -17.46
C ASP A 638 32.54 -22.29 -18.81
N ASP A 639 31.58 -22.83 -19.56
CA ASP A 639 31.13 -22.26 -20.85
C ASP A 639 30.41 -20.90 -20.69
N ALA A 640 29.65 -20.71 -19.61
CA ALA A 640 28.95 -19.45 -19.34
C ALA A 640 29.90 -18.32 -18.92
N ARG A 641 31.01 -18.64 -18.23
CA ARG A 641 32.08 -17.67 -17.89
C ARG A 641 32.93 -17.27 -19.11
N GLN A 642 33.04 -18.14 -20.12
CA GLN A 642 33.75 -17.81 -21.36
C GLN A 642 32.94 -16.91 -22.29
N LYS A 643 31.60 -17.04 -22.32
CA LYS A 643 30.72 -16.20 -23.17
C LYS A 643 30.45 -14.81 -22.61
N SER A 644 30.69 -14.54 -21.33
CA SER A 644 30.58 -13.19 -20.75
C SER A 644 31.88 -12.36 -20.88
N LYS A 645 32.91 -12.89 -21.55
CA LYS A 645 34.22 -12.25 -21.78
C LYS A 645 34.49 -11.92 -23.26
N VAL A 646 33.48 -12.00 -24.13
CA VAL A 646 33.55 -11.60 -25.55
C VAL A 646 32.62 -10.43 -25.79
#